data_AF-A0A7R9U9E7-F1
#
_entry.id   AF-A0A7R9U9E7-F1
#
_cell.length_a   1.000
_cell.length_b   1.000
_cell.length_c   1.000
_cell.angle_alpha   90.00
_cell.angle_beta   90.00
_cell.angle_gamma   90.00
#
_symmetry.space_group_name_H-M   'P 1'
#
loop_
_entity.id
_entity.type
_entity.pdbx_description
1 polymer ?
#
loop_
_entity_poly.entity_id
_entity_poly.type
_entity_poly.pdbx_seq_one_letter_code
_entity_poly.pdbx_strand_id
1 'polypeptide(L)'
;MAESPWRDVTQLVGDGCGALPTNRILCLPDFELNEAMCALELCAPKLDTVMSEPKQFLMPSKHLERLRELGGELLPESLVHRSVLRLVTAQLAYLSGALIQESVGSFVFCHAVGLQALTEAMKDFREEDGGSVSLHTQCLATLVSLVLGISRVAHRVVEKADVFEEDDFLVSVTGVDLLEDENGAGESAPQQELGDQAEAQTDVGRALLKNPAYLADCTLRRVEAEGASDSIETYALATRALVGFFRGLQILGADQLPGQDLQFEPTKAREQFAAASDDFKSLLGHLKTHCDREAASDDVAVDFINDDDLAFDIFFHRGIFGNGGHRRVPFGRCLIGDVFDRWTQLCQLMTESCDIMLLRGFYVIRLCVRDFGRRSVNVLPRSVIVVNLIKGDESLVFGGLPLSLIVREYMRSLGVPGSFLTCEAGIELLQQCLRLVVDSITAPLYSRTVVRARLQRIYEEWTTVQGLAATADAVILESMNIQKEQRFFFNWASTETLRSQVQYLETGLEMGLYQPQELDMVYWYLDFTMRALLHKLATSRVVQTQLREIQAQREAEEAAAQASKKAKKKGKKKKEKARAPKVPPVLQEYHPMELMYTARHQVCVCLSHFLRGLRGKGLLKDASLPGFNEGARFRQRFGLFNVGSQPQALSHVRYVAACRGILPSAEQALERLRMDAEQQGDADLEKSIALLLEEPSPEVDTTETLHNIRQELKQGAKLWTALDHMLEILAPRKGPDGKPLVDGVNDLRNAFHSGFIDASELEYNSSLLYQRHCREIKELKRVCLMNSILLSRLENNGYEMPANQRLVVATGYDETASGAHIHYITTSLAAVGSSTDAEKAS
;
A
#
# COMPACT_ATOMS: atom_id res chain seq x y z
N MET A 1 18.45 -53.56 -18.90
CA MET A 1 18.58 -53.86 -17.46
C MET A 1 17.93 -55.21 -17.21
N ALA A 2 18.61 -56.17 -16.59
CA ALA A 2 17.94 -57.40 -16.16
C ALA A 2 16.89 -57.00 -15.12
N GLU A 3 15.63 -57.31 -15.38
CA GLU A 3 14.50 -56.98 -14.52
C GLU A 3 14.77 -57.52 -13.11
N SER A 4 14.91 -56.62 -12.14
CA SER A 4 14.85 -57.01 -10.73
C SER A 4 13.51 -57.73 -10.52
N PRO A 5 13.47 -58.91 -9.86
CA PRO A 5 12.23 -59.65 -9.70
C PRO A 5 11.31 -58.90 -8.74
N TRP A 6 10.33 -58.18 -9.29
CA TRP A 6 9.26 -57.58 -8.50
C TRP A 6 8.49 -58.68 -7.77
N ARG A 7 8.32 -58.53 -6.45
CA ARG A 7 7.50 -59.41 -5.62
C ARG A 7 6.18 -58.71 -5.32
N ASP A 8 5.06 -59.32 -5.69
CA ASP A 8 3.74 -58.84 -5.29
C ASP A 8 3.55 -59.00 -3.77
N VAL A 9 3.21 -57.91 -3.10
CA VAL A 9 2.96 -57.84 -1.64
C VAL A 9 1.52 -57.43 -1.32
N THR A 10 0.62 -57.39 -2.31
CA THR A 10 -0.77 -56.93 -2.13
C THR A 10 -1.51 -57.69 -1.02
N GLN A 11 -1.40 -59.03 -1.02
CA GLN A 11 -2.02 -59.86 0.03
C GLN A 11 -1.44 -59.59 1.42
N LEU A 12 -0.11 -59.45 1.52
CA LEU A 12 0.57 -59.15 2.78
C LEU A 12 0.12 -57.81 3.36
N VAL A 13 0.00 -56.77 2.52
CA VAL A 13 -0.50 -55.45 2.92
C VAL A 13 -1.97 -55.53 3.32
N GLY A 14 -2.81 -56.24 2.55
CA GLY A 14 -4.22 -56.46 2.87
C GLY A 14 -4.44 -57.15 4.22
N ASP A 15 -3.69 -58.22 4.49
CA ASP A 15 -3.73 -58.94 5.77
C ASP A 15 -3.26 -58.06 6.93
N GLY A 16 -2.18 -57.29 6.74
CA GLY A 16 -1.67 -56.35 7.72
C GLY A 16 -2.66 -55.23 8.05
N CYS A 17 -3.30 -54.64 7.03
CA CYS A 17 -4.33 -53.64 7.20
C CYS A 17 -5.59 -54.22 7.88
N GLY A 18 -5.99 -55.45 7.56
CA GLY A 18 -7.11 -56.13 8.20
C GLY A 18 -6.89 -56.40 9.70
N ALA A 19 -5.64 -56.50 10.14
CA ALA A 19 -5.26 -56.66 11.54
C ALA A 19 -5.17 -55.33 12.32
N LEU A 20 -5.14 -54.17 11.63
CA LEU A 20 -5.05 -52.86 12.28
C LEU A 20 -6.41 -52.41 12.87
N PRO A 21 -6.46 -51.89 14.10
CA PRO A 21 -7.68 -51.28 14.65
C PRO A 21 -8.10 -50.03 13.89
N THR A 22 -9.40 -49.75 13.80
CA THR A 22 -10.00 -48.66 12.99
C THR A 22 -9.52 -47.25 13.37
N ASN A 23 -8.98 -47.05 14.56
CA ASN A 23 -8.47 -45.76 15.04
C ASN A 23 -6.93 -45.69 15.07
N ARG A 24 -6.25 -46.56 14.32
CA ARG A 24 -4.78 -46.59 14.23
C ARG A 24 -4.33 -46.29 12.81
N ILE A 25 -3.23 -45.56 12.72
CA ILE A 25 -2.52 -45.27 11.48
C ILE A 25 -1.11 -45.84 11.67
N LEU A 26 -0.59 -46.51 10.64
CA LEU A 26 0.78 -46.98 10.59
C LEU A 26 1.60 -45.96 9.80
N CYS A 27 2.49 -45.24 10.49
CA CYS A 27 3.40 -44.27 9.90
C CYS A 27 4.77 -44.36 10.59
N LEU A 28 5.77 -43.65 10.06
CA LEU A 28 7.06 -43.52 10.74
C LEU A 28 6.87 -42.75 12.06
N PRO A 29 7.72 -42.98 13.08
CA PRO A 29 7.59 -42.33 14.39
C PRO A 29 7.73 -40.79 14.35
N ASP A 30 8.45 -40.28 13.36
CA ASP A 30 8.72 -38.86 13.12
C ASP A 30 7.80 -38.23 12.07
N PHE A 31 6.92 -39.01 11.43
CA PHE A 31 5.96 -38.49 10.47
C PHE A 31 4.79 -37.80 11.16
N GLU A 32 4.60 -36.51 10.88
CA GLU A 32 3.45 -35.76 11.36
C GLU A 32 2.28 -35.86 10.37
N LEU A 33 1.08 -36.22 10.86
CA LEU A 33 -0.11 -36.29 10.01
C LEU A 33 -0.48 -34.94 9.36
N ASN A 34 0.05 -33.82 9.88
CA ASN A 34 -0.10 -32.51 9.26
C ASN A 34 0.59 -32.44 7.88
N GLU A 35 1.69 -33.16 7.68
CA GLU A 35 2.38 -33.23 6.39
C GLU A 35 1.51 -33.94 5.33
N ALA A 36 0.70 -34.92 5.75
CA ALA A 36 -0.24 -35.63 4.88
C ALA A 36 -1.40 -34.74 4.40
N MET A 37 -1.67 -33.60 5.04
CA MET A 37 -2.80 -32.73 4.68
C MET A 37 -2.64 -32.08 3.30
N CYS A 38 -1.42 -32.04 2.75
CA CYS A 38 -1.12 -31.52 1.42
C CYS A 38 -0.95 -32.64 0.37
N ALA A 39 -1.20 -33.91 0.72
CA ALA A 39 -1.04 -35.03 -0.19
C ALA A 39 -2.08 -34.98 -1.33
N LEU A 40 -1.65 -35.33 -2.55
CA LEU A 40 -2.55 -35.57 -3.67
C LEU A 40 -3.26 -36.91 -3.50
N GLU A 41 -4.51 -36.98 -3.97
CA GLU A 41 -5.34 -38.18 -3.91
C GLU A 41 -5.55 -38.71 -5.33
N LEU A 42 -5.09 -39.93 -5.61
CA LEU A 42 -5.29 -40.59 -6.90
C LEU A 42 -6.77 -40.91 -7.12
N CYS A 43 -7.19 -40.89 -8.38
CA CYS A 43 -8.58 -41.10 -8.80
C CYS A 43 -9.58 -40.06 -8.26
N ALA A 44 -9.12 -38.98 -7.61
CA ALA A 44 -9.97 -37.87 -7.20
C ALA A 44 -9.92 -36.75 -8.25
N PRO A 45 -11.00 -36.45 -9.00
CA PRO A 45 -10.94 -35.55 -10.17
C PRO A 45 -10.42 -34.12 -9.93
N LYS A 46 -10.36 -33.67 -8.67
CA LYS A 46 -9.83 -32.35 -8.27
C LYS A 46 -8.39 -32.39 -7.81
N LEU A 47 -7.92 -33.53 -7.30
CA LEU A 47 -6.58 -33.71 -6.73
C LEU A 47 -5.67 -34.54 -7.65
N ASP A 48 -6.26 -35.30 -8.57
CA ASP A 48 -5.58 -36.08 -9.59
C ASP A 48 -5.66 -35.37 -10.94
N THR A 49 -4.53 -34.80 -11.37
CA THR A 49 -4.43 -34.10 -12.65
C THR A 49 -4.63 -35.03 -13.85
N VAL A 50 -4.46 -36.34 -13.69
CA VAL A 50 -4.67 -37.37 -14.74
C VAL A 50 -6.17 -37.57 -15.01
N MET A 51 -7.04 -37.27 -14.05
CA MET A 51 -8.47 -37.59 -14.10
C MET A 51 -9.36 -36.54 -14.77
N SER A 52 -8.86 -35.34 -15.12
CA SER A 52 -9.72 -34.35 -15.79
C SER A 52 -10.16 -34.84 -17.18
N GLU A 53 -11.38 -34.50 -17.60
CA GLU A 53 -11.97 -35.06 -18.82
C GLU A 53 -11.09 -34.83 -20.07
N PRO A 54 -10.72 -35.90 -20.81
CA PRO A 54 -9.87 -35.83 -21.98
C PRO A 54 -10.70 -35.37 -23.17
N LYS A 55 -11.05 -34.08 -23.27
CA LYS A 55 -11.81 -33.63 -24.45
C LYS A 55 -10.99 -33.62 -25.74
N GLN A 56 -9.66 -33.65 -25.67
CA GLN A 56 -8.72 -34.11 -26.72
C GLN A 56 -7.29 -33.88 -26.21
N PHE A 57 -6.76 -34.84 -25.44
CA PHE A 57 -5.38 -34.76 -24.99
C PHE A 57 -4.45 -35.12 -26.17
N LEU A 58 -3.70 -34.14 -26.67
CA LEU A 58 -2.63 -34.36 -27.63
C LEU A 58 -1.31 -34.11 -26.90
N MET A 59 -0.50 -35.16 -26.76
CA MET A 59 0.88 -35.04 -26.27
C MET A 59 1.60 -33.90 -27.03
N PRO A 60 2.48 -33.12 -26.38
CA PRO A 60 3.14 -31.97 -27.01
C PRO A 60 3.83 -32.29 -28.35
N SER A 61 4.47 -33.46 -28.44
CA SER A 61 5.06 -33.96 -29.69
C SER A 61 4.03 -34.16 -30.79
N LYS A 62 2.88 -34.75 -30.46
CA LYS A 62 1.75 -34.91 -31.40
C LYS A 62 1.10 -33.58 -31.75
N HIS A 63 1.14 -32.61 -30.83
CA HIS A 63 0.66 -31.26 -31.09
C HIS A 63 1.55 -30.56 -32.13
N LEU A 64 2.88 -30.64 -31.96
CA LEU A 64 3.84 -30.10 -32.92
C LEU A 64 3.84 -30.87 -34.24
N GLU A 65 3.65 -32.19 -34.22
CA GLU A 65 3.44 -32.99 -35.44
C GLU A 65 2.18 -32.54 -36.18
N ARG A 66 1.06 -32.37 -35.47
CA ARG A 66 -0.20 -31.89 -36.05
C ARG A 66 -0.09 -30.46 -36.58
N LEU A 67 0.63 -29.58 -35.87
CA LEU A 67 0.92 -28.22 -36.35
C LEU A 67 1.81 -28.25 -37.61
N ARG A 68 2.83 -29.12 -37.66
CA ARG A 68 3.67 -29.32 -38.85
C ARG A 68 2.88 -29.89 -40.03
N GLU A 69 1.97 -30.83 -39.77
CA GLU A 69 1.08 -31.43 -40.78
C GLU A 69 0.12 -30.39 -41.41
N LEU A 70 -0.20 -29.31 -40.68
CA LEU A 70 -1.12 -28.26 -41.14
C LEU A 70 -0.48 -27.20 -42.05
N GLY A 71 0.83 -27.23 -42.32
CA GLY A 71 1.41 -26.25 -43.25
C GLY A 71 2.93 -26.08 -43.29
N GLY A 72 3.73 -26.94 -42.66
CA GLY A 72 5.20 -26.82 -42.66
C GLY A 72 5.77 -25.67 -41.81
N GLU A 73 5.01 -24.59 -41.58
CA GLU A 73 5.30 -23.56 -40.60
C GLU A 73 4.88 -23.97 -39.18
N LEU A 74 5.58 -23.46 -38.15
CA LEU A 74 5.31 -23.84 -36.76
C LEU A 74 3.93 -23.40 -36.27
N LEU A 75 3.41 -22.27 -36.75
CA LEU A 75 2.07 -21.78 -36.46
C LEU A 75 1.40 -21.26 -37.74
N PRO A 76 0.26 -21.83 -38.16
CA PRO A 76 -0.48 -21.35 -39.33
C PRO A 76 -0.88 -19.89 -39.21
N GLU A 77 -0.84 -19.15 -40.32
CA GLU A 77 -1.19 -17.72 -40.37
C GLU A 77 -2.59 -17.42 -39.79
N SER A 78 -3.55 -18.31 -40.04
CA SER A 78 -4.94 -18.20 -39.55
C SER A 78 -5.08 -18.28 -38.03
N LEU A 79 -4.08 -18.81 -37.32
CA LEU A 79 -4.08 -18.91 -35.86
C LEU A 79 -3.32 -17.78 -35.17
N VAL A 80 -2.50 -17.03 -35.90
CA VAL A 80 -1.60 -15.99 -35.35
C VAL A 80 -2.33 -15.01 -34.45
N HIS A 81 -3.42 -14.39 -34.94
CA HIS A 81 -4.14 -13.37 -34.18
C HIS A 81 -4.67 -13.90 -32.84
N ARG A 82 -5.22 -15.12 -32.85
CA ARG A 82 -5.77 -15.77 -31.65
C ARG A 82 -4.67 -16.19 -30.69
N SER A 83 -3.60 -16.78 -31.19
CA SER A 83 -2.49 -17.23 -30.36
C SER A 83 -1.72 -16.07 -29.72
N VAL A 84 -1.50 -14.98 -30.47
CA VAL A 84 -0.88 -13.74 -29.93
C VAL A 84 -1.76 -13.14 -28.83
N LEU A 85 -3.07 -13.01 -29.07
CA LEU A 85 -4.02 -12.51 -28.07
C LEU A 85 -4.02 -13.38 -26.81
N ARG A 86 -4.11 -14.70 -26.96
CA ARG A 86 -4.07 -15.65 -25.83
C ARG A 86 -2.74 -15.57 -25.08
N LEU A 87 -1.62 -15.44 -25.77
CA LEU A 87 -0.29 -15.37 -25.14
C LEU A 87 -0.11 -14.07 -24.34
N VAL A 88 -0.54 -12.93 -24.90
CA VAL A 88 -0.52 -11.64 -24.20
C VAL A 88 -1.47 -11.64 -23.01
N THR A 89 -2.61 -12.32 -23.10
CA THR A 89 -3.54 -12.53 -21.99
C THR A 89 -2.92 -13.41 -20.90
N ALA A 90 -2.27 -14.50 -21.29
CA ALA A 90 -1.55 -15.39 -20.40
C ALA A 90 -0.38 -14.69 -19.69
N GLN A 91 0.37 -13.83 -20.38
CA GLN A 91 1.41 -13.02 -19.75
C GLN A 91 0.82 -12.08 -18.69
N LEU A 92 -0.28 -11.38 -19.00
CA LEU A 92 -0.96 -10.51 -18.03
C LEU A 92 -1.49 -11.29 -16.83
N ALA A 93 -2.05 -12.47 -17.07
CA ALA A 93 -2.52 -13.39 -16.05
C ALA A 93 -1.41 -13.73 -15.05
N TYR A 94 -0.26 -14.15 -15.57
CA TYR A 94 0.92 -14.45 -14.76
C TYR A 94 1.37 -13.23 -13.95
N LEU A 95 1.52 -12.07 -14.60
CA LEU A 95 1.88 -10.83 -13.92
C LEU A 95 0.84 -10.41 -12.87
N SER A 96 -0.40 -10.88 -12.97
CA SER A 96 -1.49 -10.65 -12.01
C SER A 96 -1.57 -11.70 -10.90
N GLY A 97 -0.58 -12.60 -10.80
CA GLY A 97 -0.48 -13.61 -9.74
C GLY A 97 -1.03 -14.99 -10.10
N ALA A 98 -1.44 -15.23 -11.36
CA ALA A 98 -1.75 -16.59 -11.79
C ALA A 98 -0.49 -17.46 -11.82
N LEU A 99 -0.64 -18.78 -11.64
CA LEU A 99 0.49 -19.70 -11.82
C LEU A 99 1.02 -19.61 -13.25
N ILE A 100 2.34 -19.68 -13.41
CA ILE A 100 2.94 -19.74 -14.75
C ILE A 100 2.34 -20.89 -15.56
N GLN A 101 2.09 -22.02 -14.91
CA GLN A 101 1.48 -23.22 -15.48
C GLN A 101 0.08 -22.96 -16.05
N GLU A 102 -0.75 -22.24 -15.31
CA GLU A 102 -2.12 -21.94 -15.72
C GLU A 102 -2.20 -20.80 -16.76
N SER A 103 -1.07 -20.19 -17.08
CA SER A 103 -1.00 -18.97 -17.86
C SER A 103 0.01 -19.14 -18.99
N VAL A 104 1.20 -18.55 -18.89
CA VAL A 104 2.24 -18.57 -19.95
C VAL A 104 2.62 -20.01 -20.32
N GLY A 105 2.80 -20.87 -19.32
CA GLY A 105 3.07 -22.30 -19.46
C GLY A 105 1.86 -23.14 -19.85
N SER A 106 0.80 -22.55 -20.38
CA SER A 106 -0.19 -23.27 -21.18
C SER A 106 0.09 -23.16 -22.68
N PHE A 107 0.98 -22.26 -23.10
CA PHE A 107 1.36 -22.11 -24.50
C PHE A 107 2.40 -23.15 -24.90
N VAL A 108 2.10 -23.96 -25.92
CA VAL A 108 2.95 -25.11 -26.33
C VAL A 108 4.39 -24.69 -26.62
N PHE A 109 4.59 -23.49 -27.18
CA PHE A 109 5.92 -22.97 -27.52
C PHE A 109 6.72 -22.43 -26.33
N CYS A 110 6.11 -22.23 -25.16
CA CYS A 110 6.82 -21.89 -23.92
C CYS A 110 7.42 -23.10 -23.21
N HIS A 111 7.18 -24.32 -23.71
CA HIS A 111 7.72 -25.55 -23.14
C HIS A 111 8.96 -26.04 -23.87
N ALA A 112 9.72 -26.90 -23.19
CA ALA A 112 10.87 -27.65 -23.70
C ALA A 112 10.81 -28.03 -25.19
N VAL A 113 9.80 -28.80 -25.59
CA VAL A 113 9.69 -29.33 -26.97
C VAL A 113 9.43 -28.20 -27.98
N GLY A 114 8.61 -27.22 -27.60
CA GLY A 114 8.32 -26.06 -28.44
C GLY A 114 9.51 -25.10 -28.55
N LEU A 115 10.21 -24.85 -27.44
CA LEU A 115 11.46 -24.09 -27.41
C LEU A 115 12.54 -24.77 -28.25
N GLN A 116 12.66 -26.10 -28.16
CA GLN A 116 13.60 -26.84 -29.01
C GLN A 116 13.26 -26.71 -30.49
N ALA A 117 11.98 -26.81 -30.85
CA ALA A 117 11.54 -26.61 -32.23
C ALA A 117 11.84 -25.18 -32.73
N LEU A 118 11.60 -24.16 -31.90
CA LEU A 118 11.92 -22.77 -32.23
C LEU A 118 13.42 -22.54 -32.36
N THR A 119 14.23 -23.04 -31.42
CA THR A 119 15.68 -22.88 -31.48
C THR A 119 16.26 -23.59 -32.70
N GLU A 120 15.80 -24.81 -33.02
CA GLU A 120 16.21 -25.53 -34.23
C GLU A 120 15.90 -24.70 -35.49
N ALA A 121 14.68 -24.17 -35.58
CA ALA A 121 14.26 -23.34 -36.70
C ALA A 121 15.04 -22.02 -36.78
N MET A 122 15.55 -21.52 -35.66
CA MET A 122 16.36 -20.31 -35.56
C MET A 122 17.88 -20.55 -35.69
N LYS A 123 18.36 -21.80 -35.81
CA LYS A 123 19.82 -22.10 -35.87
C LYS A 123 20.54 -21.42 -37.03
N ASP A 124 19.87 -21.29 -38.17
CA ASP A 124 20.43 -20.69 -39.39
C ASP A 124 20.20 -19.17 -39.46
N PHE A 125 19.63 -18.57 -38.41
CA PHE A 125 19.42 -17.12 -38.36
C PHE A 125 20.76 -16.38 -38.26
N ARG A 126 21.06 -15.57 -39.28
CA ARG A 126 22.16 -14.60 -39.32
C ARG A 126 21.59 -13.21 -39.57
N GLU A 127 22.08 -12.22 -38.84
CA GLU A 127 21.59 -10.83 -38.96
C GLU A 127 21.75 -10.25 -40.37
N GLU A 128 22.82 -10.60 -41.08
CA GLU A 128 23.23 -9.92 -42.32
C GLU A 128 22.58 -10.50 -43.58
N ASP A 129 22.15 -11.76 -43.57
CA ASP A 129 21.75 -12.49 -44.78
C ASP A 129 20.24 -12.77 -44.88
N GLY A 130 19.44 -12.38 -43.86
CA GLY A 130 17.99 -12.61 -43.84
C GLY A 130 17.65 -14.08 -44.12
N GLY A 131 18.36 -15.00 -43.44
CA GLY A 131 18.43 -16.43 -43.75
C GLY A 131 17.10 -17.15 -44.01
N SER A 132 17.16 -18.42 -44.38
CA SER A 132 16.02 -19.27 -44.78
C SER A 132 14.86 -19.41 -43.77
N VAL A 133 14.97 -18.80 -42.59
CA VAL A 133 13.95 -18.79 -41.55
C VAL A 133 12.77 -17.92 -41.97
N SER A 134 11.56 -18.47 -41.95
CA SER A 134 10.35 -17.70 -42.26
C SER A 134 10.15 -16.57 -41.25
N LEU A 135 9.69 -15.42 -41.73
CA LEU A 135 9.45 -14.24 -40.89
C LEU A 135 8.45 -14.56 -39.75
N HIS A 136 7.44 -15.40 -40.02
CA HIS A 136 6.52 -15.91 -39.00
C HIS A 136 7.22 -16.67 -37.87
N THR A 137 8.15 -17.57 -38.22
CA THR A 137 8.90 -18.35 -37.23
C THR A 137 9.78 -17.45 -36.38
N GLN A 138 10.45 -16.47 -36.99
CA GLN A 138 11.23 -15.48 -36.28
C GLN A 138 10.35 -14.65 -35.33
N CYS A 139 9.21 -14.13 -35.81
CA CYS A 139 8.26 -13.38 -34.99
C CYS A 139 7.74 -14.19 -33.79
N LEU A 140 7.40 -15.46 -34.00
CA LEU A 140 6.95 -16.35 -32.93
C LEU A 140 8.06 -16.60 -31.90
N ALA A 141 9.28 -16.90 -32.35
CA ALA A 141 10.44 -17.11 -31.48
C ALA A 141 10.74 -15.87 -30.62
N THR A 142 10.69 -14.68 -31.24
CA THR A 142 10.86 -13.39 -30.58
C THR A 142 9.80 -13.15 -29.51
N LEU A 143 8.52 -13.40 -29.85
CA LEU A 143 7.41 -13.20 -28.94
C LEU A 143 7.51 -14.13 -27.71
N VAL A 144 7.81 -15.41 -27.93
CA VAL A 144 8.02 -16.39 -26.86
C VAL A 144 9.21 -16.00 -25.98
N SER A 145 10.33 -15.57 -26.58
CA SER A 145 11.51 -15.11 -25.85
C SER A 145 11.20 -13.89 -24.97
N LEU A 146 10.45 -12.91 -25.47
CA LEU A 146 10.02 -11.74 -24.70
C LEU A 146 9.10 -12.11 -23.53
N VAL A 147 8.11 -12.96 -23.75
CA VAL A 147 7.15 -13.42 -22.72
C VAL A 147 7.89 -14.13 -21.59
N LEU A 148 8.76 -15.08 -21.93
CA LEU A 148 9.57 -15.80 -20.95
C LEU A 148 10.58 -14.87 -20.26
N GLY A 149 11.19 -13.94 -21.00
CA GLY A 149 12.08 -12.91 -20.47
C GLY A 149 11.37 -12.03 -19.45
N ILE A 150 10.22 -11.45 -19.79
CA ILE A 150 9.39 -10.66 -18.86
C ILE A 150 9.02 -11.49 -17.63
N SER A 151 8.63 -12.75 -17.83
CA SER A 151 8.22 -13.63 -16.73
C SER A 151 9.37 -13.93 -15.75
N ARG A 152 10.59 -14.17 -16.27
CA ARG A 152 11.83 -14.34 -15.51
C ARG A 152 12.19 -13.07 -14.73
N VAL A 153 12.17 -11.92 -15.39
CA VAL A 153 12.50 -10.63 -14.78
C VAL A 153 11.49 -10.25 -13.69
N ALA A 154 10.20 -10.43 -13.96
CA ALA A 154 9.13 -10.19 -13.00
C ALA A 154 9.28 -11.09 -11.77
N HIS A 155 9.55 -12.39 -11.98
CA HIS A 155 9.78 -13.32 -10.89
C HIS A 155 10.96 -12.87 -9.99
N ARG A 156 12.14 -12.60 -10.57
CA ARG A 156 13.31 -12.11 -9.83
C ARG A 156 13.03 -10.85 -9.02
N VAL A 157 12.23 -9.93 -9.57
CA VAL A 157 11.84 -8.71 -8.85
C VAL A 157 10.92 -9.00 -7.68
N VAL A 158 9.93 -9.88 -7.86
CA VAL A 158 8.99 -10.23 -6.79
C VAL A 158 9.69 -11.01 -5.68
N GLU A 159 10.57 -11.95 -6.03
CA GLU A 159 11.40 -12.71 -5.10
C GLU A 159 12.29 -11.78 -4.27
N LYS A 160 13.04 -10.87 -4.93
CA LYS A 160 13.88 -9.87 -4.24
C LYS A 160 13.09 -8.88 -3.39
N ALA A 161 11.79 -8.70 -3.65
CA ALA A 161 10.93 -7.82 -2.88
C ALA A 161 10.44 -8.44 -1.56
N ASP A 162 10.84 -9.69 -1.23
CA ASP A 162 10.40 -10.41 -0.03
C ASP A 162 8.86 -10.48 0.07
N VAL A 163 8.24 -10.66 -1.10
CA VAL A 163 6.80 -10.86 -1.22
C VAL A 163 6.50 -12.33 -0.92
N PHE A 164 5.36 -12.57 -0.26
CA PHE A 164 4.98 -13.93 0.14
C PHE A 164 4.63 -14.74 -1.10
N GLU A 165 5.46 -15.74 -1.37
CA GLU A 165 5.20 -16.78 -2.37
C GLU A 165 3.85 -17.46 -2.04
N GLU A 166 3.11 -17.80 -3.09
CA GLU A 166 1.78 -18.41 -3.03
C GLU A 166 0.60 -17.54 -2.57
N ASP A 167 0.83 -16.42 -1.87
CA ASP A 167 -0.24 -15.48 -1.49
C ASP A 167 -0.36 -14.32 -2.51
N ASP A 168 0.77 -13.66 -2.81
CA ASP A 168 0.83 -12.47 -3.66
C ASP A 168 1.28 -12.78 -5.10
N PHE A 169 2.12 -13.81 -5.25
CA PHE A 169 2.67 -14.25 -6.53
C PHE A 169 3.06 -15.72 -6.45
N LEU A 170 2.65 -16.49 -7.45
CA LEU A 170 2.90 -17.93 -7.49
C LEU A 170 4.07 -18.20 -8.44
N VAL A 171 5.20 -18.54 -7.84
CA VAL A 171 6.38 -19.04 -8.57
C VAL A 171 6.10 -20.48 -9.03
N SER A 172 6.70 -20.88 -10.14
CA SER A 172 6.49 -22.19 -10.77
C SER A 172 6.63 -23.35 -9.77
N VAL A 173 5.61 -24.22 -9.69
CA VAL A 173 5.65 -25.48 -8.93
C VAL A 173 6.37 -26.61 -9.70
N THR A 174 6.56 -26.42 -11.00
CA THR A 174 7.29 -27.37 -11.86
C THR A 174 8.74 -26.94 -11.86
N GLY A 175 9.64 -27.81 -11.38
CA GLY A 175 11.10 -27.62 -11.34
C GLY A 175 11.79 -27.38 -12.70
N VAL A 176 11.06 -26.87 -13.69
CA VAL A 176 11.60 -26.09 -14.80
C VAL A 176 12.03 -24.75 -14.20
N ASP A 177 13.25 -24.72 -13.69
CA ASP A 177 13.83 -23.50 -13.17
C ASP A 177 14.18 -22.59 -14.36
N LEU A 178 13.28 -21.66 -14.68
CA LEU A 178 13.56 -20.60 -15.66
C LEU A 178 14.71 -19.68 -15.20
N LEU A 179 15.17 -19.81 -13.94
CA LEU A 179 16.07 -18.89 -13.27
C LEU A 179 17.48 -19.41 -12.96
N GLU A 180 17.79 -20.71 -13.04
CA GLU A 180 19.14 -21.17 -12.68
C GLU A 180 20.21 -20.57 -13.61
N ASP A 181 20.93 -19.58 -13.07
CA ASP A 181 22.17 -19.06 -13.62
C ASP A 181 23.33 -20.02 -13.25
N GLU A 182 24.38 -20.01 -14.07
CA GLU A 182 25.52 -20.94 -14.17
C GLU A 182 26.31 -21.28 -12.88
N ASN A 183 25.94 -20.77 -11.71
CA ASN A 183 26.74 -20.83 -10.47
C ASN A 183 26.16 -21.69 -9.34
N GLY A 184 25.00 -22.31 -9.53
CA GLY A 184 24.29 -23.09 -8.51
C GLY A 184 24.49 -24.61 -8.59
N ALA A 185 25.70 -25.12 -8.83
CA ALA A 185 25.98 -26.56 -8.74
C ALA A 185 25.99 -27.02 -7.26
N GLY A 186 24.82 -27.02 -6.62
CA GLY A 186 24.61 -27.59 -5.30
C GLY A 186 24.39 -29.09 -5.39
N GLU A 187 25.28 -29.86 -4.76
CA GLU A 187 25.23 -31.32 -4.67
C GLU A 187 23.94 -31.81 -3.98
N SER A 188 22.90 -32.14 -4.74
CA SER A 188 21.87 -33.08 -4.31
C SER A 188 21.54 -34.06 -5.43
N ALA A 189 21.77 -35.35 -5.18
CA ALA A 189 21.70 -36.49 -6.12
C ALA A 189 20.32 -37.19 -6.08
N PRO A 190 20.04 -38.26 -6.86
CA PRO A 190 20.35 -38.53 -8.27
C PRO A 190 19.04 -38.75 -9.08
N GLN A 191 18.79 -37.94 -10.10
CA GLN A 191 17.88 -38.27 -11.21
C GLN A 191 18.59 -38.00 -12.53
N GLN A 192 19.65 -38.76 -12.79
CA GLN A 192 20.64 -38.45 -13.82
C GLN A 192 20.05 -38.41 -15.25
N GLU A 193 19.13 -39.33 -15.59
CA GLU A 193 18.54 -39.37 -16.95
C GLU A 193 17.45 -38.30 -17.20
N LEU A 194 16.79 -37.79 -16.15
CA LEU A 194 15.82 -36.69 -16.23
C LEU A 194 16.50 -35.32 -16.07
N GLY A 195 17.58 -35.27 -15.29
CA GLY A 195 18.50 -34.14 -15.20
C GLY A 195 19.12 -33.82 -16.55
N ASP A 196 19.59 -34.82 -17.30
CA ASP A 196 20.15 -34.61 -18.65
C ASP A 196 19.11 -34.02 -19.63
N GLN A 197 17.82 -34.39 -19.49
CA GLN A 197 16.73 -33.80 -20.30
C GLN A 197 16.38 -32.38 -19.84
N ALA A 198 16.33 -32.11 -18.53
CA ALA A 198 16.10 -30.77 -18.01
C ALA A 198 17.28 -29.83 -18.36
N GLU A 199 18.52 -30.31 -18.26
CA GLU A 199 19.75 -29.54 -18.56
C GLU A 199 19.85 -29.21 -20.05
N ALA A 200 19.55 -30.17 -20.94
CA ALA A 200 19.42 -29.93 -22.38
C ALA A 200 18.27 -28.95 -22.72
N GLN A 201 17.19 -28.94 -21.94
CA GLN A 201 16.11 -27.95 -22.07
C GLN A 201 16.58 -26.55 -21.67
N THR A 202 17.37 -26.45 -20.59
CA THR A 202 17.93 -25.18 -20.10
C THR A 202 18.89 -24.57 -21.12
N ASP A 203 19.74 -25.35 -21.79
CA ASP A 203 20.70 -24.83 -22.79
C ASP A 203 20.04 -24.23 -24.03
N VAL A 204 18.97 -24.85 -24.52
CA VAL A 204 18.29 -24.46 -25.74
C VAL A 204 17.39 -23.25 -25.55
N GLY A 205 16.72 -23.16 -24.39
CA GLY A 205 16.01 -21.94 -23.96
C GLY A 205 16.96 -20.80 -23.68
N ARG A 206 18.13 -21.06 -23.07
CA ARG A 206 19.17 -20.05 -22.78
C ARG A 206 19.60 -19.29 -24.02
N ALA A 207 19.74 -19.94 -25.18
CA ALA A 207 20.15 -19.25 -26.42
C ALA A 207 19.13 -18.18 -26.88
N LEU A 208 17.84 -18.50 -26.85
CA LEU A 208 16.76 -17.56 -27.19
C LEU A 208 16.56 -16.47 -26.12
N LEU A 209 16.82 -16.79 -24.85
CA LEU A 209 16.62 -15.90 -23.71
C LEU A 209 17.81 -14.99 -23.39
N LYS A 210 18.97 -15.20 -24.04
CA LYS A 210 20.19 -14.39 -23.78
C LYS A 210 19.99 -12.89 -24.02
N ASN A 211 19.23 -12.51 -25.04
CA ASN A 211 18.92 -11.11 -25.30
C ASN A 211 17.58 -10.93 -26.06
N PRO A 212 16.42 -11.03 -25.35
CA PRO A 212 15.10 -10.92 -25.97
C PRO A 212 14.88 -9.58 -26.67
N ALA A 213 15.44 -8.50 -26.12
CA ALA A 213 15.30 -7.16 -26.68
C ALA A 213 16.04 -7.00 -28.01
N TYR A 214 17.23 -7.58 -28.15
CA TYR A 214 17.99 -7.56 -29.40
C TYR A 214 17.29 -8.39 -30.49
N LEU A 215 16.83 -9.59 -30.14
CA LEU A 215 16.06 -10.42 -31.08
C LEU A 215 14.80 -9.70 -31.56
N ALA A 216 14.14 -8.95 -30.67
CA ALA A 216 13.01 -8.09 -31.01
C ALA A 216 13.37 -6.98 -32.00
N ASP A 217 14.48 -6.26 -31.79
CA ASP A 217 14.93 -5.24 -32.73
C ASP A 217 15.22 -5.80 -34.13
N CYS A 218 15.91 -6.93 -34.21
CA CYS A 218 16.25 -7.56 -35.49
C CYS A 218 14.99 -8.04 -36.22
N THR A 219 14.01 -8.54 -35.47
CA THR A 219 12.71 -8.95 -36.00
C THR A 219 11.92 -7.75 -36.54
N LEU A 220 11.83 -6.66 -35.78
CA LEU A 220 11.09 -5.47 -36.19
C LEU A 220 11.69 -4.82 -37.44
N ARG A 221 13.03 -4.70 -37.52
CA ARG A 221 13.69 -4.18 -38.74
C ARG A 221 13.39 -5.04 -39.97
N ARG A 222 13.33 -6.36 -39.80
CA ARG A 222 13.00 -7.29 -40.90
C ARG A 222 11.55 -7.15 -41.33
N VAL A 223 10.61 -7.02 -40.39
CA VAL A 223 9.19 -6.74 -40.70
C VAL A 223 9.05 -5.45 -41.49
N GLU A 224 9.76 -4.39 -41.10
CA GLU A 224 9.77 -3.11 -41.81
C GLU A 224 10.34 -3.23 -43.23
N ALA A 225 11.36 -4.07 -43.44
CA ALA A 225 12.01 -4.26 -44.72
C ALA A 225 11.21 -5.14 -45.70
N GLU A 226 10.60 -6.23 -45.23
CA GLU A 226 9.86 -7.19 -46.06
C GLU A 226 8.39 -6.77 -46.28
N GLY A 227 7.87 -5.85 -45.47
CA GLY A 227 6.47 -5.47 -45.45
C GLY A 227 5.61 -6.41 -44.60
N ALA A 228 4.54 -5.88 -44.02
CA ALA A 228 3.70 -6.63 -43.10
C ALA A 228 2.44 -7.18 -43.78
N SER A 229 2.27 -8.50 -43.78
CA SER A 229 0.93 -9.09 -43.84
C SER A 229 0.15 -8.75 -42.55
N ASP A 230 -1.17 -8.96 -42.55
CA ASP A 230 -2.03 -8.63 -41.39
C ASP A 230 -1.60 -9.36 -40.09
N SER A 231 -1.18 -10.61 -40.26
CA SER A 231 -0.66 -11.50 -39.23
C SER A 231 0.74 -11.08 -38.76
N ILE A 232 1.63 -10.68 -39.67
CA ILE A 232 2.95 -10.12 -39.34
C ILE A 232 2.82 -8.79 -38.59
N GLU A 233 1.88 -7.93 -38.97
CA GLU A 233 1.64 -6.66 -38.27
C GLU A 233 1.18 -6.93 -36.82
N THR A 234 0.37 -7.96 -36.62
CA THR A 234 -0.06 -8.39 -35.27
C THR A 234 1.13 -8.82 -34.42
N TYR A 235 2.05 -9.61 -34.97
CA TYR A 235 3.29 -9.95 -34.29
C TYR A 235 4.14 -8.72 -33.99
N ALA A 236 4.28 -7.81 -34.95
CA ALA A 236 5.11 -6.62 -34.80
C ALA A 236 4.58 -5.69 -33.71
N LEU A 237 3.26 -5.46 -33.65
CA LEU A 237 2.62 -4.67 -32.62
C LEU A 237 2.76 -5.31 -31.22
N ALA A 238 2.53 -6.62 -31.10
CA ALA A 238 2.73 -7.34 -29.84
C ALA A 238 4.20 -7.32 -29.38
N THR A 239 5.12 -7.50 -30.33
CA THR A 239 6.57 -7.44 -30.08
C THR A 239 6.99 -6.06 -29.61
N ARG A 240 6.53 -4.98 -30.27
CA ARG A 240 6.79 -3.58 -29.86
C ARG A 240 6.31 -3.29 -28.45
N ALA A 241 5.06 -3.67 -28.13
CA ALA A 241 4.49 -3.47 -26.80
C ALA A 241 5.27 -4.22 -25.72
N LEU A 242 5.56 -5.51 -25.93
CA LEU A 242 6.26 -6.34 -24.96
C LEU A 242 7.74 -5.96 -24.82
N VAL A 243 8.45 -5.59 -25.88
CA VAL A 243 9.85 -5.15 -25.79
C VAL A 243 9.97 -3.83 -25.05
N GLY A 244 9.05 -2.87 -25.26
CA GLY A 244 8.99 -1.64 -24.49
C GLY A 244 8.80 -1.93 -22.99
N PHE A 245 7.84 -2.81 -22.66
CA PHE A 245 7.60 -3.23 -21.28
C PHE A 245 8.83 -3.92 -20.66
N PHE A 246 9.44 -4.85 -21.39
CA PHE A 246 10.64 -5.58 -20.97
C PHE A 246 11.84 -4.66 -20.73
N ARG A 247 12.11 -3.73 -21.65
CA ARG A 247 13.17 -2.72 -21.51
C ARG A 247 12.94 -1.83 -20.30
N GLY A 248 11.70 -1.41 -20.06
CA GLY A 248 11.34 -0.66 -18.86
C GLY A 248 11.73 -1.40 -17.58
N LEU A 249 11.46 -2.71 -17.51
CA LEU A 249 11.88 -3.54 -16.38
C LEU A 249 13.42 -3.66 -16.27
N GLN A 250 14.11 -3.91 -17.39
CA GLN A 250 15.57 -4.01 -17.41
C GLN A 250 16.25 -2.72 -16.93
N ILE A 251 15.78 -1.55 -17.37
CA ILE A 251 16.32 -0.23 -16.96
C ILE A 251 16.14 0.00 -15.45
N LEU A 252 15.09 -0.54 -14.84
CA LEU A 252 14.89 -0.50 -13.39
C LEU A 252 15.76 -1.50 -12.61
N GLY A 253 16.75 -2.12 -13.27
CA GLY A 253 17.70 -3.04 -12.63
C GLY A 253 17.04 -4.32 -12.13
N ALA A 254 15.91 -4.71 -12.73
CA ALA A 254 15.18 -5.93 -12.40
C ALA A 254 16.00 -7.21 -12.72
N ASP A 255 16.93 -7.11 -13.67
CA ASP A 255 17.74 -8.21 -14.16
C ASP A 255 19.15 -7.75 -14.53
N GLN A 256 19.92 -7.30 -13.54
CA GLN A 256 21.36 -7.12 -13.76
C GLN A 256 21.98 -8.51 -13.96
N LEU A 257 22.11 -8.93 -15.22
CA LEU A 257 23.00 -10.02 -15.58
C LEU A 257 24.42 -9.65 -15.13
N PRO A 258 25.21 -10.60 -14.60
CA PRO A 258 26.58 -10.33 -14.21
C PRO A 258 27.36 -9.68 -15.38
N GLY A 259 27.86 -8.46 -15.18
CA GLY A 259 28.66 -7.72 -16.17
C GLY A 259 27.93 -6.68 -17.03
N GLN A 260 26.60 -6.51 -16.90
CA GLN A 260 25.90 -5.37 -17.49
C GLN A 260 25.65 -4.26 -16.46
N ASP A 261 26.44 -3.17 -16.55
CA ASP A 261 26.21 -1.92 -15.81
C ASP A 261 25.02 -1.16 -16.42
N LEU A 262 23.82 -1.76 -16.38
CA LEU A 262 22.60 -1.04 -16.67
C LEU A 262 22.40 0.01 -15.56
N GLN A 263 22.58 1.28 -15.93
CA GLN A 263 22.35 2.40 -15.05
C GLN A 263 20.86 2.48 -14.70
N PHE A 264 20.55 2.51 -13.41
CA PHE A 264 19.21 2.74 -12.92
C PHE A 264 18.70 4.12 -13.38
N GLU A 265 17.78 4.15 -14.34
CA GLU A 265 17.29 5.39 -14.96
C GLU A 265 15.75 5.42 -15.04
N PRO A 266 15.05 5.78 -13.94
CA PRO A 266 13.59 5.76 -13.86
C PRO A 266 12.89 6.58 -14.95
N THR A 267 13.49 7.69 -15.41
CA THR A 267 12.94 8.52 -16.49
C THR A 267 12.88 7.76 -17.82
N LYS A 268 13.93 7.01 -18.18
CA LYS A 268 13.93 6.22 -19.41
C LYS A 268 12.98 5.04 -19.29
N ALA A 269 12.95 4.36 -18.13
CA ALA A 269 11.99 3.29 -17.87
C ALA A 269 10.54 3.78 -18.02
N ARG A 270 10.23 4.96 -17.48
CA ARG A 270 8.93 5.63 -17.62
C ARG A 270 8.54 5.84 -19.08
N GLU A 271 9.45 6.33 -19.91
CA GLU A 271 9.21 6.51 -21.35
C GLU A 271 8.93 5.19 -22.06
N GLN A 272 9.66 4.12 -21.69
CA GLN A 272 9.45 2.78 -22.25
C GLN A 272 8.07 2.21 -21.87
N PHE A 273 7.62 2.37 -20.62
CA PHE A 273 6.28 1.91 -20.21
C PHE A 273 5.15 2.73 -20.85
N ALA A 274 5.35 4.04 -21.03
CA ALA A 274 4.40 4.88 -21.73
C ALA A 274 4.26 4.47 -23.21
N ALA A 275 5.39 4.26 -23.90
CA ALA A 275 5.41 3.77 -25.27
C ALA A 275 4.73 2.39 -25.40
N ALA A 276 5.07 1.45 -24.51
CA ALA A 276 4.43 0.13 -24.46
C ALA A 276 2.91 0.22 -24.27
N SER A 277 2.44 1.17 -23.46
CA SER A 277 1.00 1.40 -23.28
C SER A 277 0.30 1.83 -24.56
N ASP A 278 0.93 2.67 -25.38
CA ASP A 278 0.36 3.12 -26.64
C ASP A 278 0.44 2.04 -27.73
N ASP A 279 1.48 1.22 -27.72
CA ASP A 279 1.59 0.05 -28.59
C ASP A 279 0.52 -1.01 -28.26
N PHE A 280 0.20 -1.25 -26.98
CA PHE A 280 -0.91 -2.13 -26.60
C PHE A 280 -2.28 -1.63 -27.08
N LYS A 281 -2.52 -0.31 -27.06
CA LYS A 281 -3.74 0.28 -27.63
C LYS A 281 -3.79 0.12 -29.15
N SER A 282 -2.64 0.26 -29.81
CA SER A 282 -2.51 0.05 -31.26
C SER A 282 -2.80 -1.39 -31.64
N LEU A 283 -2.26 -2.35 -30.87
CA LEU A 283 -2.56 -3.78 -31.01
C LEU A 283 -4.05 -4.08 -30.81
N LEU A 284 -4.70 -3.49 -29.80
CA LEU A 284 -6.14 -3.62 -29.60
C LEU A 284 -6.94 -3.11 -30.82
N GLY A 285 -6.58 -1.94 -31.35
CA GLY A 285 -7.24 -1.36 -32.53
C GLY A 285 -7.10 -2.26 -33.77
N HIS A 286 -5.90 -2.83 -33.96
CA HIS A 286 -5.61 -3.78 -35.02
C HIS A 286 -6.45 -5.06 -34.89
N LEU A 287 -6.43 -5.70 -33.72
CA LEU A 287 -7.17 -6.92 -33.45
C LEU A 287 -8.69 -6.72 -33.56
N LYS A 288 -9.23 -5.58 -33.11
CA LYS A 288 -10.66 -5.25 -33.30
C LYS A 288 -11.02 -5.17 -34.78
N THR A 289 -10.20 -4.46 -35.56
CA THR A 289 -10.41 -4.32 -37.01
C THR A 289 -10.39 -5.69 -37.71
N HIS A 290 -9.49 -6.58 -37.30
CA HIS A 290 -9.44 -7.95 -37.81
C HIS A 290 -10.69 -8.74 -37.41
N CYS A 291 -11.10 -8.69 -36.14
CA CYS A 291 -12.30 -9.39 -35.65
C CYS A 291 -13.58 -8.89 -36.34
N ASP A 292 -13.70 -7.59 -36.58
CA ASP A 292 -14.83 -7.00 -37.30
C ASP A 292 -14.91 -7.48 -38.76
N ARG A 293 -13.74 -7.70 -39.41
CA ARG A 293 -13.67 -8.27 -40.76
C ARG A 293 -14.09 -9.75 -40.78
N GLU A 294 -13.64 -10.54 -39.81
CA GLU A 294 -14.05 -11.96 -39.68
C GLU A 294 -15.53 -12.11 -39.32
N ALA A 295 -16.04 -11.30 -38.39
CA ALA A 295 -17.45 -11.31 -37.98
C ALA A 295 -18.39 -10.90 -39.13
N ALA A 296 -17.91 -10.09 -40.08
CA ALA A 296 -18.67 -9.76 -41.28
C ALA A 296 -18.72 -10.93 -42.29
N SER A 297 -17.83 -11.92 -42.17
CA SER A 297 -17.78 -13.07 -43.09
C SER A 297 -18.50 -14.32 -42.57
N ASP A 298 -18.69 -14.48 -41.25
CA ASP A 298 -19.39 -15.61 -40.63
C ASP A 298 -20.21 -15.19 -39.38
N ASP A 299 -21.37 -15.84 -39.18
CA ASP A 299 -22.39 -15.59 -38.13
C ASP A 299 -21.94 -16.01 -36.69
N VAL A 300 -20.63 -15.96 -36.41
CA VAL A 300 -19.99 -16.44 -35.17
C VAL A 300 -19.49 -15.24 -34.38
N ALA A 301 -20.02 -15.02 -33.17
CA ALA A 301 -19.57 -13.97 -32.28
C ALA A 301 -18.08 -14.16 -31.90
N VAL A 302 -17.19 -13.38 -32.51
CA VAL A 302 -15.72 -13.40 -32.40
C VAL A 302 -15.21 -12.88 -31.02
N ASP A 303 -16.11 -12.44 -30.14
CA ASP A 303 -15.75 -11.84 -28.85
C ASP A 303 -15.18 -12.83 -27.81
N PHE A 304 -15.23 -14.14 -28.07
CA PHE A 304 -14.77 -15.16 -27.13
C PHE A 304 -13.53 -15.90 -27.62
N ILE A 305 -12.54 -15.95 -26.72
CA ILE A 305 -11.38 -16.80 -26.81
C ILE A 305 -11.85 -18.27 -26.71
N ASN A 306 -12.15 -18.93 -27.84
CA ASN A 306 -12.58 -20.33 -27.86
C ASN A 306 -11.50 -21.27 -27.32
N ASP A 307 -11.91 -22.26 -26.53
CA ASP A 307 -11.03 -23.23 -25.87
C ASP A 307 -10.23 -24.14 -26.83
N ASP A 308 -10.61 -24.17 -28.11
CA ASP A 308 -10.03 -25.07 -29.13
C ASP A 308 -8.75 -24.54 -29.82
N ASP A 309 -8.08 -23.50 -29.28
CA ASP A 309 -6.78 -23.07 -29.83
C ASP A 309 -5.72 -24.15 -29.57
N LEU A 310 -5.34 -24.85 -30.64
CA LEU A 310 -4.30 -25.89 -30.66
C LEU A 310 -2.96 -25.39 -30.07
N ALA A 311 -2.69 -24.08 -30.10
CA ALA A 311 -1.44 -23.58 -29.54
C ALA A 311 -1.41 -23.55 -27.99
N PHE A 312 -2.55 -23.75 -27.33
CA PHE A 312 -2.69 -23.70 -25.87
C PHE A 312 -3.23 -25.02 -25.30
N ASP A 313 -2.48 -25.64 -24.41
CA ASP A 313 -2.89 -26.86 -23.71
C ASP A 313 -2.81 -26.66 -22.19
N ILE A 314 -3.98 -26.53 -21.57
CA ILE A 314 -4.12 -26.42 -20.11
C ILE A 314 -3.72 -27.71 -19.38
N PHE A 315 -3.66 -28.83 -20.10
CA PHE A 315 -3.31 -30.15 -19.58
C PHE A 315 -1.84 -30.50 -19.79
N PHE A 316 -1.02 -29.56 -20.30
CA PHE A 316 0.41 -29.79 -20.47
C PHE A 316 1.07 -30.26 -19.17
N HIS A 317 0.64 -29.73 -18.02
CA HIS A 317 1.14 -30.10 -16.69
C HIS A 317 0.89 -31.55 -16.29
N ARG A 318 0.09 -32.33 -17.05
CA ARG A 318 -0.03 -33.78 -16.82
C ARG A 318 1.26 -34.54 -17.12
N GLY A 319 2.04 -34.04 -18.08
CA GLY A 319 3.32 -34.64 -18.48
C GLY A 319 4.51 -34.13 -17.68
N ILE A 320 4.34 -33.04 -16.92
CA ILE A 320 5.39 -32.46 -16.08
C ILE A 320 5.07 -32.79 -14.61
N PHE A 321 6.09 -33.08 -13.79
CA PHE A 321 5.92 -33.25 -12.36
C PHE A 321 5.29 -31.99 -11.72
N GLY A 322 4.05 -32.12 -11.25
CA GLY A 322 3.36 -31.08 -10.50
C GLY A 322 2.84 -31.65 -9.17
N ASN A 323 3.19 -31.00 -8.07
CA ASN A 323 2.71 -31.37 -6.73
C ASN A 323 1.35 -30.72 -6.37
N GLY A 324 0.77 -29.98 -7.30
CA GLY A 324 -0.52 -29.28 -7.12
C GLY A 324 -1.70 -30.04 -7.71
N GLY A 325 -2.86 -29.94 -7.05
CA GLY A 325 -4.12 -30.42 -7.61
C GLY A 325 -4.51 -29.69 -8.91
N HIS A 326 -5.50 -30.23 -9.63
CA HIS A 326 -5.94 -29.65 -10.89
C HIS A 326 -6.62 -28.29 -10.67
N ARG A 327 -6.17 -27.28 -11.43
CA ARG A 327 -6.72 -25.93 -11.39
C ARG A 327 -7.16 -25.49 -12.79
N ARG A 328 -8.16 -24.61 -12.85
CA ARG A 328 -8.71 -24.08 -14.11
C ARG A 328 -8.04 -22.77 -14.45
N VAL A 329 -7.75 -22.57 -15.74
CA VAL A 329 -7.23 -21.29 -16.24
C VAL A 329 -8.26 -20.17 -15.97
N PRO A 330 -7.86 -19.08 -15.29
CA PRO A 330 -8.81 -18.05 -14.85
C PRO A 330 -9.48 -17.26 -16.00
N PHE A 331 -8.95 -17.35 -17.22
CA PHE A 331 -9.22 -16.38 -18.31
C PHE A 331 -10.11 -16.89 -19.44
N GLY A 332 -10.81 -18.02 -19.26
CA GLY A 332 -11.59 -18.65 -20.34
C GLY A 332 -12.68 -17.79 -20.99
N ARG A 333 -13.00 -16.59 -20.48
CA ARG A 333 -14.00 -15.65 -21.05
C ARG A 333 -13.68 -14.17 -20.76
N CYS A 334 -12.46 -13.71 -21.05
CA CYS A 334 -12.15 -12.28 -20.98
C CYS A 334 -12.46 -11.62 -22.31
N LEU A 335 -13.16 -10.47 -22.30
CA LEU A 335 -13.33 -9.67 -23.52
C LEU A 335 -11.96 -9.12 -23.93
N ILE A 336 -11.71 -9.03 -25.25
CA ILE A 336 -10.45 -8.50 -25.79
C ILE A 336 -10.17 -7.11 -25.20
N GLY A 337 -11.18 -6.23 -25.16
CA GLY A 337 -11.06 -4.90 -24.56
C GLY A 337 -10.53 -4.92 -23.12
N ASP A 338 -11.09 -5.79 -22.27
CA ASP A 338 -10.73 -5.88 -20.86
C ASP A 338 -9.26 -6.27 -20.66
N VAL A 339 -8.71 -7.14 -21.53
CA VAL A 339 -7.30 -7.56 -21.47
C VAL A 339 -6.37 -6.37 -21.72
N PHE A 340 -6.63 -5.60 -22.77
CA PHE A 340 -5.78 -4.47 -23.15
C PHE A 340 -5.96 -3.24 -22.25
N ASP A 341 -7.15 -3.06 -21.68
CA ASP A 341 -7.39 -2.05 -20.64
C ASP A 341 -6.56 -2.37 -19.38
N ARG A 342 -6.48 -3.64 -18.99
CA ARG A 342 -5.63 -4.07 -17.87
C ARG A 342 -4.13 -3.96 -18.17
N TRP A 343 -3.68 -4.24 -19.40
CA TRP A 343 -2.30 -3.97 -19.81
C TRP A 343 -1.97 -2.48 -19.75
N THR A 344 -2.85 -1.63 -20.28
CA THR A 344 -2.73 -0.17 -20.21
C THR A 344 -2.64 0.29 -18.74
N GLN A 345 -3.50 -0.25 -17.88
CA GLN A 345 -3.47 0.03 -16.45
C GLN A 345 -2.16 -0.42 -15.81
N LEU A 346 -1.64 -1.59 -16.15
CA LEU A 346 -0.36 -2.08 -15.64
C LEU A 346 0.81 -1.18 -16.07
N CYS A 347 0.88 -0.78 -17.34
CA CYS A 347 1.89 0.16 -17.84
C CYS A 347 1.79 1.53 -17.15
N GLN A 348 0.58 2.01 -16.87
CA GLN A 348 0.35 3.24 -16.13
C GLN A 348 0.83 3.12 -14.67
N LEU A 349 0.53 2.01 -14.00
CA LEU A 349 1.02 1.74 -12.64
C LEU A 349 2.55 1.65 -12.59
N MET A 350 3.18 1.07 -13.61
CA MET A 350 4.64 1.04 -13.75
C MET A 350 5.23 2.45 -13.97
N THR A 351 4.58 3.27 -14.78
CA THR A 351 4.94 4.69 -14.96
C THR A 351 4.85 5.46 -13.65
N GLU A 352 3.77 5.25 -12.88
CA GLU A 352 3.62 5.86 -11.55
C GLU A 352 4.69 5.36 -10.56
N SER A 353 5.08 4.08 -10.63
CA SER A 353 6.21 3.56 -9.84
C SER A 353 7.51 4.30 -10.17
N CYS A 354 7.78 4.59 -11.45
CA CYS A 354 8.92 5.41 -11.86
C CYS A 354 8.81 6.84 -11.32
N ASP A 355 7.62 7.46 -11.37
CA ASP A 355 7.39 8.79 -10.82
C ASP A 355 7.68 8.85 -9.31
N ILE A 356 7.34 7.79 -8.57
CA ILE A 356 7.67 7.66 -7.14
C ILE A 356 9.18 7.61 -6.92
N MET A 357 9.92 6.89 -7.76
CA MET A 357 11.39 6.78 -7.67
C MET A 357 12.11 8.08 -7.97
N LEU A 358 11.47 8.99 -8.72
CA LEU A 358 12.00 10.31 -9.03
C LEU A 358 11.78 11.33 -7.89
N LEU A 359 10.94 10.99 -6.89
CA LEU A 359 10.66 11.88 -5.78
C LEU A 359 11.91 12.12 -4.92
N ARG A 360 12.01 13.35 -4.43
CA ARG A 360 13.01 13.75 -3.45
C ARG A 360 12.30 14.12 -2.14
N GLY A 361 12.88 13.70 -1.04
CA GLY A 361 12.36 13.99 0.29
C GLY A 361 11.55 12.84 0.88
N PHE A 362 11.92 12.48 2.10
CA PHE A 362 11.35 11.37 2.85
C PHE A 362 9.82 11.38 2.95
N TYR A 363 9.27 12.56 3.24
CA TYR A 363 7.85 12.72 3.52
C TYR A 363 6.99 12.46 2.29
N VAL A 364 7.38 13.04 1.15
CA VAL A 364 6.65 12.88 -0.11
C VAL A 364 6.71 11.44 -0.57
N ILE A 365 7.90 10.81 -0.50
CA ILE A 365 8.06 9.37 -0.80
C ILE A 365 7.12 8.53 0.05
N ARG A 366 7.12 8.71 1.38
CA ARG A 366 6.28 7.94 2.29
C ARG A 366 4.79 8.10 2.00
N LEU A 367 4.33 9.33 1.74
CA LEU A 367 2.93 9.56 1.39
C LEU A 367 2.55 8.88 0.08
N CYS A 368 3.33 9.10 -0.98
CA CYS A 368 3.06 8.54 -2.30
C CYS A 368 3.08 7.02 -2.25
N VAL A 369 4.04 6.41 -1.56
CA VAL A 369 4.12 4.95 -1.38
C VAL A 369 2.90 4.41 -0.62
N ARG A 370 2.48 5.08 0.44
CA ARG A 370 1.28 4.68 1.19
C ARG A 370 0.02 4.78 0.35
N ASP A 371 -0.16 5.87 -0.37
CA ASP A 371 -1.35 6.09 -1.19
C ASP A 371 -1.34 5.19 -2.45
N PHE A 372 -0.15 4.85 -2.96
CA PHE A 372 0.06 3.86 -4.01
C PHE A 372 -0.33 2.46 -3.55
N GLY A 373 0.23 1.96 -2.45
CA GLY A 373 -0.10 0.65 -1.89
C GLY A 373 -1.54 0.53 -1.39
N ARG A 374 -2.22 1.66 -1.15
CA ARG A 374 -3.64 1.66 -0.80
C ARG A 374 -4.56 1.27 -1.94
N ARG A 375 -4.20 1.61 -3.17
CA ARG A 375 -4.88 1.14 -4.37
C ARG A 375 -4.56 -0.34 -4.50
N SER A 376 -5.50 -1.19 -4.88
CA SER A 376 -5.28 -2.63 -5.10
C SER A 376 -4.36 -2.86 -6.30
N VAL A 377 -3.08 -2.50 -6.15
CA VAL A 377 -2.07 -2.48 -7.21
C VAL A 377 -1.53 -3.90 -7.39
N ASN A 378 -1.27 -4.25 -8.65
CA ASN A 378 -0.58 -5.46 -9.05
C ASN A 378 0.74 -5.65 -8.26
N VAL A 379 1.12 -6.91 -8.00
CA VAL A 379 2.32 -7.26 -7.22
C VAL A 379 3.63 -6.76 -7.85
N LEU A 380 3.73 -6.75 -9.17
CA LEU A 380 4.95 -6.35 -9.87
C LEU A 380 5.30 -4.86 -9.64
N PRO A 381 4.40 -3.87 -9.91
CA PRO A 381 4.69 -2.46 -9.62
C PRO A 381 5.05 -2.20 -8.14
N ARG A 382 4.45 -2.93 -7.20
CA ARG A 382 4.76 -2.84 -5.76
C ARG A 382 6.19 -3.33 -5.48
N SER A 383 6.52 -4.51 -5.99
CA SER A 383 7.82 -5.17 -5.84
C SER A 383 8.95 -4.34 -6.46
N VAL A 384 8.68 -3.74 -7.62
CA VAL A 384 9.60 -2.83 -8.31
C VAL A 384 9.97 -1.63 -7.44
N ILE A 385 9.03 -1.04 -6.69
CA ILE A 385 9.33 0.04 -5.75
C ILE A 385 10.19 -0.47 -4.59
N VAL A 386 9.86 -1.63 -4.01
CA VAL A 386 10.58 -2.22 -2.88
C VAL A 386 12.05 -2.50 -3.24
N VAL A 387 12.31 -3.22 -4.33
CA VAL A 387 13.65 -3.62 -4.79
C VAL A 387 14.52 -2.41 -5.17
N ASN A 388 13.89 -1.30 -5.55
CA ASN A 388 14.61 -0.09 -5.94
C ASN A 388 14.70 0.96 -4.83
N LEU A 389 14.04 0.74 -3.68
CA LEU A 389 14.00 1.74 -2.61
C LEU A 389 15.40 2.04 -2.06
N ILE A 390 16.23 1.02 -1.84
CA ILE A 390 17.61 1.15 -1.36
C ILE A 390 18.55 0.52 -2.40
N LYS A 391 19.52 1.29 -2.89
CA LYS A 391 20.48 0.86 -3.92
C LYS A 391 21.94 1.09 -3.50
N GLY A 392 22.80 0.15 -3.89
CA GLY A 392 24.25 0.22 -3.75
C GLY A 392 24.76 0.10 -2.31
N ASP A 393 26.07 -0.01 -2.16
CA ASP A 393 26.76 -0.19 -0.87
C ASP A 393 26.52 0.99 0.09
N GLU A 394 26.34 2.20 -0.45
CA GLU A 394 26.08 3.41 0.34
C GLU A 394 24.61 3.55 0.80
N SER A 395 23.75 2.57 0.53
CA SER A 395 22.33 2.58 0.90
C SER A 395 21.61 3.84 0.40
N LEU A 396 21.73 4.12 -0.89
CA LEU A 396 21.14 5.30 -1.54
C LEU A 396 19.65 5.08 -1.80
N VAL A 397 18.80 6.01 -1.38
CA VAL A 397 17.36 5.93 -1.64
C VAL A 397 17.09 6.25 -3.11
N PHE A 398 16.54 5.29 -3.85
CA PHE A 398 16.37 5.34 -5.32
C PHE A 398 17.64 5.80 -6.05
N GLY A 399 18.82 5.40 -5.58
CA GLY A 399 20.12 5.79 -6.17
C GLY A 399 20.46 7.29 -6.03
N GLY A 400 19.71 8.05 -5.23
CA GLY A 400 19.88 9.49 -5.08
C GLY A 400 20.72 9.89 -3.88
N LEU A 401 20.08 9.99 -2.71
CA LEU A 401 20.72 10.42 -1.46
C LEU A 401 20.86 9.25 -0.48
N PRO A 402 21.94 9.19 0.32
CA PRO A 402 22.08 8.21 1.39
C PRO A 402 20.89 8.23 2.34
N LEU A 403 20.39 7.04 2.68
CA LEU A 403 19.27 6.88 3.61
C LEU A 403 19.52 7.59 4.94
N SER A 404 20.75 7.50 5.47
CA SER A 404 21.14 8.17 6.72
C SER A 404 20.98 9.69 6.66
N LEU A 405 21.28 10.32 5.52
CA LEU A 405 21.11 11.76 5.33
C LEU A 405 19.63 12.14 5.23
N ILE A 406 18.83 11.34 4.51
CA ILE A 406 17.39 11.54 4.40
C ILE A 406 16.72 11.44 5.78
N VAL A 407 17.09 10.43 6.58
CA VAL A 407 16.54 10.24 7.93
C VAL A 407 17.00 11.34 8.88
N ARG A 408 18.25 11.81 8.80
CA ARG A 408 18.72 12.97 9.57
C ARG A 408 17.92 14.22 9.25
N GLU A 409 17.69 14.50 7.97
CA GLU A 409 16.90 15.66 7.56
C GLU A 409 15.45 15.54 8.02
N TYR A 410 14.92 14.32 8.00
CA TYR A 410 13.62 14.02 8.56
C TYR A 410 13.55 14.21 10.09
N MET A 411 14.57 13.80 10.84
CA MET A 411 14.66 14.07 12.28
C MET A 411 14.71 15.58 12.57
N ARG A 412 15.49 16.34 11.79
CA ARG A 412 15.49 17.82 11.87
C ARG A 412 14.14 18.43 11.55
N SER A 413 13.44 17.87 10.56
CA SER A 413 12.09 18.30 10.19
C SER A 413 11.04 18.00 11.27
N LEU A 414 11.40 17.25 12.32
CA LEU A 414 10.61 17.05 13.54
C LEU A 414 11.23 17.67 14.80
N GLY A 415 12.18 18.59 14.64
CA GLY A 415 12.72 19.42 15.73
C GLY A 415 13.97 18.87 16.41
N VAL A 416 14.58 17.79 15.90
CA VAL A 416 15.87 17.30 16.43
C VAL A 416 16.99 18.26 16.01
N PRO A 417 17.79 18.82 16.94
CA PRO A 417 18.88 19.73 16.60
C PRO A 417 19.97 19.05 15.76
N GLY A 418 20.53 19.79 14.80
CA GLY A 418 21.60 19.27 13.92
C GLY A 418 22.84 18.80 14.69
N SER A 419 23.19 19.44 15.81
CA SER A 419 24.31 19.06 16.67
C SER A 419 24.09 17.71 17.37
N PHE A 420 22.85 17.36 17.67
CA PHE A 420 22.51 16.10 18.36
C PHE A 420 22.71 14.91 17.41
N LEU A 421 22.48 15.11 16.11
CA LEU A 421 22.67 14.09 15.06
C LEU A 421 24.14 13.80 14.74
N THR A 422 25.07 14.62 15.24
CA THR A 422 26.52 14.42 15.09
C THR A 422 27.18 13.85 16.35
N CYS A 423 26.46 13.78 17.47
CA CYS A 423 26.94 13.13 18.68
C CYS A 423 26.95 11.60 18.52
N GLU A 424 27.84 10.92 19.25
CA GLU A 424 27.98 9.46 19.22
C GLU A 424 26.64 8.75 19.49
N ALA A 425 25.94 9.11 20.56
CA ALA A 425 24.62 8.56 20.90
C ALA A 425 23.57 8.81 19.79
N GLY A 426 23.64 9.94 19.08
CA GLY A 426 22.74 10.24 17.98
C GLY A 426 23.06 9.45 16.70
N ILE A 427 24.34 9.19 16.43
CA ILE A 427 24.81 8.36 15.31
C ILE A 427 24.41 6.90 15.55
N GLU A 428 24.59 6.40 16.77
CA GLU A 428 24.21 5.03 17.14
C GLU A 428 22.70 4.82 17.01
N LEU A 429 21.88 5.73 17.57
CA LEU A 429 20.43 5.67 17.43
C LEU A 429 19.99 5.70 15.96
N LEU A 430 20.62 6.56 15.15
CA LEU A 430 20.33 6.65 13.73
C LEU A 430 20.58 5.31 13.02
N GLN A 431 21.74 4.68 13.26
CA GLN A 431 22.07 3.38 12.68
C GLN A 431 21.06 2.30 13.06
N GLN A 432 20.64 2.26 14.33
CA GLN A 432 19.68 1.28 14.83
C GLN A 432 18.27 1.44 14.22
N CYS A 433 17.89 2.65 13.78
CA CYS A 433 16.56 2.90 13.22
C CYS A 433 16.47 2.85 11.69
N LEU A 434 17.59 2.81 10.94
CA LEU A 434 17.55 2.92 9.48
C LEU A 434 16.70 1.82 8.82
N ARG A 435 16.88 0.57 9.24
CA ARG A 435 16.11 -0.57 8.75
C ARG A 435 14.62 -0.41 9.05
N LEU A 436 14.28 -0.07 10.29
CA LEU A 436 12.89 0.11 10.72
C LEU A 436 12.19 1.25 9.95
N VAL A 437 12.93 2.30 9.59
CA VAL A 437 12.42 3.38 8.73
C VAL A 437 12.11 2.88 7.32
N VAL A 438 12.97 2.04 6.75
CA VAL A 438 12.73 1.38 5.44
C VAL A 438 11.49 0.49 5.52
N ASP A 439 11.40 -0.35 6.55
CA ASP A 439 10.26 -1.25 6.77
C ASP A 439 8.95 -0.47 6.94
N SER A 440 9.00 0.70 7.59
CA SER A 440 7.84 1.59 7.73
C SER A 440 7.41 2.23 6.40
N ILE A 441 8.34 2.43 5.46
CA ILE A 441 8.02 2.94 4.11
C ILE A 441 7.49 1.81 3.23
N THR A 442 8.08 0.61 3.29
CA THR A 442 7.71 -0.51 2.41
C THR A 442 6.45 -1.24 2.89
N ALA A 443 6.10 -1.17 4.18
CA ALA A 443 4.94 -1.85 4.74
C ALA A 443 3.64 -1.71 3.94
N PRO A 444 3.25 -0.53 3.41
CA PRO A 444 2.04 -0.38 2.59
C PRO A 444 2.08 -1.10 1.23
N LEU A 445 3.26 -1.53 0.75
CA LEU A 445 3.44 -2.16 -0.56
C LEU A 445 3.24 -3.69 -0.54
N TYR A 446 3.08 -4.31 0.63
CA TYR A 446 2.76 -5.74 0.73
C TYR A 446 1.25 -6.01 0.55
N SER A 447 0.84 -7.27 0.42
CA SER A 447 -0.59 -7.63 0.46
C SER A 447 -1.25 -7.10 1.72
N ARG A 448 -2.54 -6.79 1.63
CA ARG A 448 -3.26 -6.20 2.77
C ARG A 448 -3.33 -7.15 3.98
N THR A 449 -3.39 -8.46 3.74
CA THR A 449 -3.33 -9.52 4.76
C THR A 449 -2.02 -9.45 5.54
N VAL A 450 -0.90 -9.28 4.85
CA VAL A 450 0.45 -9.21 5.42
C VAL A 450 0.73 -7.86 6.07
N VAL A 451 0.26 -6.75 5.47
CA VAL A 451 0.52 -5.38 5.94
C VAL A 451 0.19 -5.24 7.43
N ARG A 452 -0.96 -5.75 7.88
CA ARG A 452 -1.38 -5.63 9.28
C ARG A 452 -0.45 -6.38 10.24
N ALA A 453 0.00 -7.59 9.86
CA ALA A 453 0.93 -8.39 10.67
C ALA A 453 2.33 -7.75 10.71
N ARG A 454 2.81 -7.20 9.58
CA ARG A 454 4.07 -6.43 9.55
C ARG A 454 3.98 -5.17 10.41
N LEU A 455 2.88 -4.43 10.34
CA LEU A 455 2.65 -3.23 11.16
C LEU A 455 2.68 -3.52 12.67
N GLN A 456 2.25 -4.70 13.09
CA GLN A 456 2.37 -5.13 14.48
C GLN A 456 3.85 -5.22 14.90
N ARG A 457 4.69 -5.92 14.13
CA ARG A 457 6.13 -6.04 14.41
C ARG A 457 6.83 -4.68 14.37
N ILE A 458 6.55 -3.89 13.32
CA ILE A 458 7.07 -2.52 13.18
C ILE A 458 6.71 -1.67 14.39
N TYR A 459 5.48 -1.77 14.89
CA TYR A 459 5.05 -1.06 16.09
C TYR A 459 5.88 -1.48 17.32
N GLU A 460 6.02 -2.78 17.58
CA GLU A 460 6.81 -3.31 18.71
C GLU A 460 8.28 -2.84 18.63
N GLU A 461 8.89 -2.87 17.45
CA GLU A 461 10.25 -2.36 17.23
C GLU A 461 10.35 -0.84 17.46
N TRP A 462 9.36 -0.05 17.02
CA TRP A 462 9.31 1.39 17.31
C TRP A 462 9.22 1.68 18.81
N THR A 463 8.52 0.85 19.59
CA THR A 463 8.50 1.02 21.05
C THR A 463 9.88 0.79 21.68
N THR A 464 10.67 -0.13 21.12
CA THR A 464 12.07 -0.35 21.54
C THR A 464 12.93 0.87 21.19
N VAL A 465 12.80 1.38 19.96
CA VAL A 465 13.51 2.61 19.52
C VAL A 465 13.10 3.83 20.34
N GLN A 466 11.84 3.92 20.77
CA GLN A 466 11.37 4.99 21.67
C GLN A 466 12.12 4.96 23.02
N GLY A 467 12.38 3.77 23.58
CA GLY A 467 13.20 3.60 24.78
C GLY A 467 14.65 4.04 24.56
N LEU A 468 15.27 3.59 23.47
CA LEU A 468 16.64 3.96 23.08
C LEU A 468 16.79 5.48 22.86
N ALA A 469 15.79 6.09 22.23
CA ALA A 469 15.74 7.52 22.00
C ALA A 469 15.66 8.34 23.30
N ALA A 470 14.94 7.83 24.32
CA ALA A 470 14.92 8.45 25.65
C ALA A 470 16.30 8.41 26.32
N THR A 471 17.02 7.29 26.19
CA THR A 471 18.39 7.13 26.70
C THR A 471 19.36 8.06 25.98
N ALA A 472 19.27 8.16 24.65
CA ALA A 472 20.09 9.05 23.86
C ALA A 472 19.88 10.53 24.22
N ASP A 473 18.60 10.95 24.39
CA ASP A 473 18.28 12.30 24.89
C ASP A 473 18.93 12.53 26.27
N ALA A 474 18.82 11.60 27.21
CA ALA A 474 19.39 11.75 28.55
C ALA A 474 20.92 11.94 28.54
N VAL A 475 21.64 11.12 27.77
CA VAL A 475 23.10 11.18 27.62
C VAL A 475 23.54 12.52 27.01
N ILE A 476 22.85 12.96 25.95
CA ILE A 476 23.22 14.20 25.25
C ILE A 476 22.95 15.42 26.12
N LEU A 477 21.78 15.48 26.79
CA LEU A 477 21.43 16.60 27.67
C LEU A 477 22.39 16.72 28.85
N GLU A 478 22.81 15.59 29.43
CA GLU A 478 23.82 15.55 30.49
C GLU A 478 25.18 16.05 29.98
N SER A 479 25.61 15.59 28.81
CA SER A 479 26.89 16.01 28.21
C SER A 479 26.93 17.51 27.83
N MET A 480 25.78 18.09 27.46
CA MET A 480 25.67 19.49 27.02
C MET A 480 25.21 20.45 28.12
N ASN A 481 24.95 19.95 29.33
CA ASN A 481 24.45 20.73 30.47
C ASN A 481 23.16 21.54 30.13
N ILE A 482 22.27 20.94 29.34
CA ILE A 482 20.96 21.51 28.97
C ILE A 482 19.91 21.01 29.97
N GLN A 483 18.88 21.81 30.26
CA GLN A 483 17.81 21.38 31.18
C GLN A 483 17.13 20.08 30.71
N LYS A 484 16.94 19.14 31.65
CA LYS A 484 16.52 17.74 31.42
C LYS A 484 15.11 17.55 30.85
N GLU A 485 14.36 18.62 30.62
CA GLU A 485 12.94 18.57 30.28
C GLU A 485 12.68 18.43 28.78
N GLN A 486 13.61 18.84 27.92
CA GLN A 486 13.46 18.74 26.47
C GLN A 486 13.90 17.37 25.95
N ARG A 487 12.97 16.60 25.37
CA ARG A 487 13.28 15.29 24.77
C ARG A 487 13.07 15.33 23.26
N PHE A 488 14.16 15.38 22.49
CA PHE A 488 14.11 15.60 21.04
C PHE A 488 13.95 14.27 20.28
N PHE A 489 14.88 13.33 20.50
CA PHE A 489 14.84 12.03 19.84
C PHE A 489 13.61 11.24 20.27
N PHE A 490 13.26 11.29 21.56
CA PHE A 490 12.06 10.64 22.07
C PHE A 490 10.80 11.18 21.40
N ASN A 491 10.70 12.50 21.17
CA ASN A 491 9.55 13.10 20.51
C ASN A 491 9.42 12.62 19.05
N TRP A 492 10.55 12.54 18.35
CA TRP A 492 10.63 11.97 17.00
C TRP A 492 10.20 10.49 16.97
N ALA A 493 10.80 9.63 17.81
CA ALA A 493 10.48 8.21 17.86
C ALA A 493 9.01 7.95 18.29
N SER A 494 8.49 8.76 19.22
CA SER A 494 7.08 8.73 19.63
C SER A 494 6.14 9.07 18.48
N THR A 495 6.53 10.03 17.63
CA THR A 495 5.75 10.41 16.45
C THR A 495 5.65 9.25 15.47
N GLU A 496 6.73 8.50 15.25
CA GLU A 496 6.73 7.30 14.39
C GLU A 496 5.92 6.15 15.01
N THR A 497 6.06 5.93 16.32
CA THR A 497 5.28 4.93 17.08
C THR A 497 3.77 5.19 16.98
N LEU A 498 3.34 6.45 17.14
CA LEU A 498 1.93 6.82 17.01
C LEU A 498 1.43 6.68 15.58
N ARG A 499 2.27 6.93 14.57
CA ARG A 499 1.89 6.73 13.17
C ARG A 499 1.68 5.26 12.83
N SER A 500 2.54 4.37 13.32
CA SER A 500 2.35 2.93 13.10
C SER A 500 1.08 2.43 13.81
N GLN A 501 0.74 2.95 15.00
CA GLN A 501 -0.55 2.68 15.65
C GLN A 501 -1.74 3.15 14.80
N VAL A 502 -1.72 4.40 14.31
CA VAL A 502 -2.79 4.93 13.43
C VAL A 502 -2.93 4.06 12.19
N GLN A 503 -1.81 3.72 11.54
CA GLN A 503 -1.82 2.92 10.32
C GLN A 503 -2.34 1.50 10.58
N TYR A 504 -1.99 0.88 11.70
CA TYR A 504 -2.49 -0.44 12.09
C TYR A 504 -4.02 -0.44 12.26
N LEU A 505 -4.56 0.58 12.96
CA LEU A 505 -6.00 0.72 13.16
C LEU A 505 -6.74 1.04 11.85
N GLU A 506 -6.23 1.96 11.04
CA GLU A 506 -6.78 2.30 9.71
C GLU A 506 -6.78 1.07 8.78
N THR A 507 -5.69 0.31 8.73
CA THR A 507 -5.61 -0.92 7.91
C THR A 507 -6.65 -1.95 8.37
N GLY A 508 -6.90 -2.04 9.68
CA GLY A 508 -7.96 -2.90 10.19
C GLY A 508 -9.37 -2.50 9.76
N LEU A 509 -9.64 -1.20 9.63
CA LEU A 509 -10.91 -0.67 9.12
C LEU A 509 -11.02 -0.95 7.62
N GLU A 510 -9.95 -0.70 6.85
CA GLU A 510 -9.88 -0.97 5.41
C GLU A 510 -10.15 -2.45 5.08
N MET A 511 -9.66 -3.38 5.91
CA MET A 511 -9.86 -4.82 5.74
C MET A 511 -11.19 -5.34 6.28
N GLY A 512 -12.04 -4.50 6.88
CA GLY A 512 -13.31 -4.95 7.49
C GLY A 512 -13.14 -5.90 8.68
N LEU A 513 -12.04 -5.80 9.43
CA LEU A 513 -11.72 -6.72 10.54
C LEU A 513 -12.51 -6.45 11.82
N TYR A 514 -13.27 -5.35 11.85
CA TYR A 514 -14.07 -4.91 12.99
C TYR A 514 -15.56 -5.08 12.69
N GLN A 515 -16.27 -5.66 13.64
CA GLN A 515 -17.73 -5.74 13.58
C GLN A 515 -18.36 -4.36 13.81
N PRO A 516 -19.59 -4.10 13.34
CA PRO A 516 -20.26 -2.80 13.53
C PRO A 516 -20.33 -2.34 15.00
N GLN A 517 -20.45 -3.29 15.94
CA GLN A 517 -20.47 -3.03 17.39
C GLN A 517 -19.09 -2.65 17.95
N GLU A 518 -18.00 -2.92 17.24
CA GLU A 518 -16.64 -2.57 17.67
C GLU A 518 -16.18 -1.23 17.09
N LEU A 519 -16.91 -0.68 16.12
CA LEU A 519 -16.46 0.53 15.42
C LEU A 519 -16.34 1.73 16.36
N ASP A 520 -17.22 1.87 17.34
CA ASP A 520 -17.18 2.99 18.27
C ASP A 520 -15.95 2.95 19.19
N MET A 521 -15.54 1.77 19.69
CA MET A 521 -14.28 1.63 20.44
C MET A 521 -13.05 1.86 19.56
N VAL A 522 -13.08 1.43 18.30
CA VAL A 522 -11.98 1.63 17.34
C VAL A 522 -11.81 3.10 17.00
N TYR A 523 -12.87 3.81 16.62
CA TYR A 523 -12.80 5.24 16.34
C TYR A 523 -12.47 6.06 17.61
N TRP A 524 -12.95 5.66 18.79
CA TRP A 524 -12.54 6.31 20.03
C TRP A 524 -11.04 6.15 20.32
N TYR A 525 -10.48 4.97 20.11
CA TYR A 525 -9.05 4.75 20.31
C TYR A 525 -8.24 5.51 19.24
N LEU A 526 -8.71 5.52 18.00
CA LEU A 526 -8.10 6.25 16.89
C LEU A 526 -8.10 7.77 17.14
N ASP A 527 -9.18 8.32 17.69
CA ASP A 527 -9.28 9.72 18.16
C ASP A 527 -8.17 10.03 19.17
N PHE A 528 -8.01 9.19 20.19
CA PHE A 528 -6.93 9.34 21.17
C PHE A 528 -5.54 9.33 20.53
N THR A 529 -5.25 8.32 19.70
CA THR A 529 -3.94 8.18 19.05
C THR A 529 -3.65 9.36 18.12
N MET A 530 -4.64 9.81 17.33
CA MET A 530 -4.48 10.96 16.44
C MET A 530 -4.29 12.27 17.20
N ARG A 531 -4.99 12.49 18.32
CA ARG A 531 -4.76 13.67 19.18
C ARG A 531 -3.35 13.67 19.76
N ALA A 532 -2.89 12.53 20.26
CA ALA A 532 -1.52 12.39 20.75
C ALA A 532 -0.50 12.70 19.64
N LEU A 533 -0.73 12.19 18.43
CA LEU A 533 0.13 12.45 17.27
C LEU A 533 0.14 13.94 16.90
N LEU A 534 -1.02 14.59 16.84
CA LEU A 534 -1.15 16.01 16.55
C LEU A 534 -0.44 16.87 17.60
N HIS A 535 -0.57 16.51 18.88
CA HIS A 535 0.16 17.19 19.95
C HIS A 535 1.68 17.11 19.73
N LYS A 536 2.20 15.92 19.41
CA LYS A 536 3.63 15.71 19.13
C LYS A 536 4.12 16.52 17.92
N LEU A 537 3.33 16.58 16.85
CA LEU A 537 3.63 17.39 15.66
C LEU A 537 3.62 18.89 15.98
N ALA A 538 2.66 19.36 16.76
CA ALA A 538 2.58 20.75 17.19
C ALA A 538 3.79 21.14 18.07
N THR A 539 4.19 20.27 19.00
CA THR A 539 5.40 20.47 19.81
C THR A 539 6.66 20.54 18.92
N SER A 540 6.83 19.61 17.98
CA SER A 540 7.94 19.64 17.02
C SER A 540 8.00 20.95 16.25
N ARG A 541 6.86 21.49 15.81
CA ARG A 541 6.78 22.77 15.11
C ARG A 541 7.24 23.93 15.99
N VAL A 542 6.76 24.01 17.23
CA VAL A 542 7.17 25.07 18.17
C VAL A 542 8.68 25.05 18.38
N VAL A 543 9.26 23.86 18.60
CA VAL A 543 10.71 23.69 18.73
C VAL A 543 11.45 24.16 17.48
N GLN A 544 10.95 23.85 16.29
CA GLN A 544 11.57 24.32 15.04
C GLN A 544 11.54 25.83 14.87
N THR A 545 10.41 26.47 15.19
CA THR A 545 10.32 27.92 15.14
C THR A 545 11.35 28.55 16.06
N GLN A 546 11.47 28.04 17.29
CA GLN A 546 12.49 28.48 18.25
C GLN A 546 13.92 28.27 17.73
N LEU A 547 14.22 27.09 17.16
CA LEU A 547 15.55 26.81 16.59
C LEU A 547 15.90 27.73 15.43
N ARG A 548 14.93 28.03 14.53
CA ARG A 548 15.13 28.96 13.41
C ARG A 548 15.35 30.40 13.90
N GLU A 549 14.61 30.82 14.92
CA GLU A 549 14.79 32.14 15.54
C GLU A 549 16.18 32.28 16.15
N ILE A 550 16.66 31.27 16.88
CA ILE A 550 18.02 31.25 17.46
C ILE A 550 19.09 31.27 16.37
N GLN A 551 18.91 30.51 15.29
CA GLN A 551 19.83 30.52 14.14
C GLN A 551 19.88 31.89 13.46
N ALA A 552 18.73 32.49 13.18
CA ALA A 552 18.63 33.82 12.57
C ALA A 552 19.27 34.90 13.46
N GLN A 553 19.14 34.79 14.79
CA GLN A 553 19.81 35.68 15.74
C GLN A 553 21.33 35.54 15.67
N ARG A 554 21.86 34.30 15.67
CA ARG A 554 23.31 34.06 15.55
C ARG A 554 23.89 34.55 14.23
N GLU A 555 23.19 34.32 13.12
CA GLU A 555 23.62 34.81 11.81
C GLU A 555 23.60 36.35 11.74
N ALA A 556 22.61 37.00 12.36
CA ALA A 556 22.56 38.45 12.46
C ALA A 556 23.70 39.02 13.34
N GLU A 557 24.04 38.35 14.44
CA GLU A 557 25.17 38.70 15.30
C GLU A 557 26.51 38.52 14.59
N GLU A 558 26.71 37.42 13.86
CA GLU A 558 27.90 37.17 13.07
C GLU A 558 28.04 38.15 11.91
N ALA A 559 26.95 38.45 11.20
CA ALA A 559 26.92 39.47 10.15
C ALA A 559 27.24 40.87 10.70
N ALA A 560 26.73 41.22 11.88
CA ALA A 560 27.07 42.46 12.59
C ALA A 560 28.54 42.49 13.04
N ALA A 561 29.08 41.36 13.51
CA ALA A 561 30.48 41.21 13.89
C ALA A 561 31.43 41.32 12.67
N GLN A 562 31.04 40.80 11.51
CA GLN A 562 31.81 40.94 10.27
C GLN A 562 31.71 42.35 9.67
N ALA A 563 30.55 43.01 9.77
CA ALA A 563 30.37 44.40 9.34
C ALA A 563 31.21 45.38 10.17
N SER A 564 31.30 45.17 11.49
CA SER A 564 32.14 46.00 12.37
C SER A 564 33.65 45.82 12.10
N LYS A 565 34.10 44.63 11.67
CA LYS A 565 35.49 44.38 11.23
C LYS A 565 35.82 45.07 9.90
N LYS A 566 34.88 45.18 8.95
CA LYS A 566 35.07 45.95 7.68
C LYS A 566 35.03 47.46 7.90
N ALA A 567 34.25 47.97 8.85
CA ALA A 567 34.16 49.40 9.17
C ALA A 567 35.44 49.98 9.80
N LYS A 568 36.29 49.16 10.43
CA LYS A 568 37.61 49.62 10.96
C LYS A 568 38.66 49.91 9.88
N LYS A 569 38.42 49.59 8.60
CA LYS A 569 39.40 49.77 7.50
C LYS A 569 39.13 50.94 6.55
N LYS A 570 38.03 51.68 6.69
CA LYS A 570 37.75 52.91 5.90
C LYS A 570 37.32 54.06 6.81
N GLY A 571 38.10 55.13 6.81
CA GLY A 571 37.98 56.27 7.72
C GLY A 571 36.66 57.06 7.60
N LYS A 572 36.18 57.49 8.77
CA LYS A 572 35.61 58.81 9.10
C LYS A 572 34.79 59.50 7.98
N LYS A 573 33.53 59.10 7.76
CA LYS A 573 32.46 60.04 7.38
C LYS A 573 31.06 59.50 7.68
N LYS A 574 30.30 60.35 8.38
CA LYS A 574 28.84 60.39 8.64
C LYS A 574 28.17 59.17 9.30
N LYS A 575 27.83 59.37 10.57
CA LYS A 575 27.01 58.50 11.43
C LYS A 575 25.54 58.68 11.05
N GLU A 576 25.05 57.90 10.10
CA GLU A 576 23.61 57.74 9.85
C GLU A 576 23.14 56.53 10.65
N LYS A 577 22.07 56.69 11.43
CA LYS A 577 21.50 55.65 12.30
C LYS A 577 21.05 54.46 11.44
N ALA A 578 21.87 53.43 11.34
CA ALA A 578 21.49 52.15 10.76
C ALA A 578 20.35 51.56 11.61
N ARG A 579 19.14 51.59 11.05
CA ARG A 579 17.95 50.93 11.59
C ARG A 579 18.22 49.43 11.56
N ALA A 580 18.12 48.75 12.70
CA ALA A 580 18.29 47.31 12.79
C ALA A 580 17.41 46.61 11.72
N PRO A 581 17.94 45.60 11.00
CA PRO A 581 17.14 44.86 10.04
C PRO A 581 15.97 44.22 10.79
N LYS A 582 14.74 44.65 10.47
CA LYS A 582 13.53 43.97 10.93
C LYS A 582 13.51 42.61 10.22
N VAL A 583 13.80 41.54 10.96
CA VAL A 583 13.57 40.17 10.50
C VAL A 583 12.10 40.07 10.10
N PRO A 584 11.77 39.68 8.86
CA PRO A 584 10.39 39.47 8.45
C PRO A 584 9.72 38.45 9.39
N PRO A 585 8.46 38.66 9.83
CA PRO A 585 7.74 37.62 10.55
C PRO A 585 7.70 36.38 9.67
N VAL A 586 8.25 35.28 10.18
CA VAL A 586 8.21 33.98 9.50
C VAL A 586 6.73 33.62 9.35
N LEU A 587 6.22 33.64 8.10
CA LEU A 587 4.87 33.17 7.80
C LEU A 587 4.76 31.73 8.31
N GLN A 588 3.77 31.52 9.18
CA GLN A 588 3.59 30.27 9.90
C GLN A 588 2.96 29.23 8.97
N GLU A 589 3.78 28.63 8.09
CA GLU A 589 3.32 27.55 7.22
C GLU A 589 3.05 26.29 8.07
N TYR A 590 1.79 25.87 8.10
CA TYR A 590 1.42 24.57 8.68
C TYR A 590 2.10 23.45 7.91
N HIS A 591 2.74 22.53 8.63
CA HIS A 591 3.28 21.33 8.01
C HIS A 591 2.10 20.52 7.41
N PRO A 592 2.13 20.11 6.12
CA PRO A 592 1.00 19.42 5.47
C PRO A 592 0.47 18.20 6.23
N MET A 593 1.34 17.49 6.96
CA MET A 593 0.94 16.40 7.87
C MET A 593 -0.08 16.81 8.92
N GLU A 594 0.14 17.95 9.57
CA GLU A 594 -0.69 18.38 10.68
C GLU A 594 -2.10 18.66 10.17
N LEU A 595 -2.22 19.29 8.99
CA LEU A 595 -3.50 19.51 8.33
C LEU A 595 -4.20 18.20 7.94
N MET A 596 -3.46 17.25 7.36
CA MET A 596 -4.00 15.94 6.99
C MET A 596 -4.51 15.17 8.22
N TYR A 597 -3.70 15.07 9.28
CA TYR A 597 -4.12 14.38 10.51
C TYR A 597 -5.23 15.12 11.25
N THR A 598 -5.26 16.45 11.20
CA THR A 598 -6.37 17.25 11.76
C THR A 598 -7.67 16.92 11.03
N ALA A 599 -7.66 16.89 9.70
CA ALA A 599 -8.84 16.52 8.93
C ALA A 599 -9.30 15.08 9.22
N ARG A 600 -8.37 14.12 9.27
CA ARG A 600 -8.69 12.72 9.62
C ARG A 600 -9.25 12.59 11.03
N HIS A 601 -8.65 13.30 11.97
CA HIS A 601 -9.08 13.35 13.36
C HIS A 601 -10.52 13.85 13.49
N GLN A 602 -10.88 14.93 12.79
CA GLN A 602 -12.25 15.46 12.80
C GLN A 602 -13.26 14.46 12.25
N VAL A 603 -12.95 13.80 11.12
CA VAL A 603 -13.81 12.74 10.56
C VAL A 603 -13.97 11.59 11.55
N CYS A 604 -12.88 11.14 12.18
CA CYS A 604 -12.88 10.09 13.20
C CYS A 604 -13.79 10.42 14.38
N VAL A 605 -13.69 11.64 14.92
CA VAL A 605 -14.53 12.12 16.02
C VAL A 605 -16.01 12.09 15.63
N CYS A 606 -16.34 12.60 14.44
CA CYS A 606 -17.72 12.64 13.96
C CYS A 606 -18.33 11.24 13.81
N LEU A 607 -17.57 10.29 13.24
CA LEU A 607 -17.98 8.90 13.10
C LEU A 607 -18.17 8.23 14.47
N SER A 608 -17.24 8.45 15.41
CA SER A 608 -17.38 7.97 16.77
C SER A 608 -18.66 8.48 17.44
N HIS A 609 -18.96 9.78 17.32
CA HIS A 609 -20.20 10.35 17.87
C HIS A 609 -21.46 9.79 17.20
N PHE A 610 -21.45 9.64 15.88
CA PHE A 610 -22.56 9.04 15.14
C PHE A 610 -22.86 7.61 15.61
N LEU A 611 -21.82 6.77 15.73
CA LEU A 611 -21.95 5.39 16.19
C LEU A 611 -22.45 5.31 17.64
N ARG A 612 -21.99 6.20 18.52
CA ARG A 612 -22.53 6.31 19.88
C ARG A 612 -24.00 6.69 19.88
N GLY A 613 -24.42 7.59 19.00
CA GLY A 613 -25.83 7.95 18.81
C GLY A 613 -26.68 6.75 18.38
N LEU A 614 -26.21 5.96 17.42
CA LEU A 614 -26.87 4.73 16.99
C LEU A 614 -26.97 3.68 18.12
N ARG A 615 -25.90 3.52 18.89
CA ARG A 615 -25.87 2.63 20.06
C ARG A 615 -26.85 3.10 21.14
N GLY A 616 -26.89 4.41 21.42
CA GLY A 616 -27.85 5.01 22.37
C GLY A 616 -29.32 4.83 21.96
N LYS A 617 -29.61 4.68 20.65
CA LYS A 617 -30.94 4.34 20.13
C LYS A 617 -31.21 2.82 20.08
N GLY A 618 -30.29 1.98 20.54
CA GLY A 618 -30.41 0.52 20.47
C GLY A 618 -30.33 -0.05 19.05
N LEU A 619 -29.88 0.74 18.06
CA LEU A 619 -29.72 0.31 16.67
C LEU A 619 -28.45 -0.53 16.48
N LEU A 620 -27.42 -0.27 17.29
CA LEU A 620 -26.25 -1.14 17.44
C LEU A 620 -26.45 -2.02 18.67
N LYS A 621 -26.80 -3.29 18.44
CA LYS A 621 -26.99 -4.28 19.52
C LYS A 621 -25.66 -4.94 19.85
N ASP A 622 -25.33 -5.01 21.14
CA ASP A 622 -24.19 -5.77 21.64
C ASP A 622 -24.39 -7.27 21.36
N ALA A 623 -23.49 -7.85 20.55
CA ALA A 623 -23.37 -9.29 20.46
C ALA A 623 -22.53 -9.77 21.65
N SER A 624 -23.15 -10.44 22.62
CA SER A 624 -22.43 -11.11 23.70
C SER A 624 -22.63 -12.62 23.58
N LEU A 625 -21.52 -13.34 23.46
CA LEU A 625 -21.48 -14.79 23.61
C LEU A 625 -20.82 -15.09 24.97
N PRO A 626 -21.17 -16.21 25.64
CA PRO A 626 -20.47 -16.64 26.84
C PRO A 626 -18.96 -16.72 26.60
N GLY A 627 -18.16 -16.01 27.41
CA GLY A 627 -16.69 -15.92 27.24
C GLY A 627 -16.18 -14.88 26.26
N PHE A 628 -17.05 -14.26 25.44
CA PHE A 628 -16.67 -13.27 24.42
C PHE A 628 -17.43 -11.95 24.62
N ASN A 629 -17.09 -11.24 25.71
CA ASN A 629 -17.67 -9.95 26.05
C ASN A 629 -16.91 -8.77 25.43
N GLU A 630 -17.47 -7.55 25.57
CA GLU A 630 -16.88 -6.31 25.05
C GLU A 630 -15.45 -6.08 25.55
N GLY A 631 -15.18 -6.39 26.83
CA GLY A 631 -13.84 -6.26 27.42
C GLY A 631 -12.82 -7.23 26.83
N ALA A 632 -13.21 -8.46 26.50
CA ALA A 632 -12.36 -9.43 25.82
C ALA A 632 -12.04 -8.95 24.39
N ARG A 633 -13.04 -8.45 23.65
CA ARG A 633 -12.83 -7.86 22.32
C ARG A 633 -11.91 -6.66 22.38
N PHE A 634 -12.12 -5.75 23.34
CA PHE A 634 -11.26 -4.60 23.55
C PHE A 634 -9.80 -5.02 23.75
N ARG A 635 -9.55 -6.00 24.63
CA ARG A 635 -8.18 -6.53 24.84
C ARG A 635 -7.62 -7.19 23.59
N GLN A 636 -8.41 -7.92 22.81
CA GLN A 636 -7.96 -8.52 21.56
C GLN A 636 -7.59 -7.45 20.52
N ARG A 637 -8.32 -6.33 20.45
CA ARG A 637 -8.09 -5.27 19.47
C ARG A 637 -6.93 -4.34 19.84
N PHE A 638 -6.81 -3.99 21.12
CA PHE A 638 -5.86 -2.96 21.59
C PHE A 638 -4.75 -3.51 22.48
N GLY A 639 -4.75 -4.81 22.79
CA GLY A 639 -3.77 -5.45 23.67
C GLY A 639 -2.33 -5.28 23.21
N LEU A 640 -2.13 -5.21 21.89
CA LEU A 640 -0.84 -4.88 21.27
C LEU A 640 -0.26 -3.57 21.81
N PHE A 641 -1.09 -2.57 22.09
CA PHE A 641 -0.62 -1.24 22.48
C PHE A 641 -0.20 -1.15 23.95
N ASN A 642 -0.45 -2.18 24.75
CA ASN A 642 -0.03 -2.19 26.17
C ASN A 642 1.49 -2.32 26.36
N VAL A 643 2.24 -2.63 25.29
CA VAL A 643 3.70 -2.81 25.33
C VAL A 643 4.40 -1.46 25.44
N GLY A 644 4.64 -1.00 26.68
CA GLY A 644 5.65 0.02 27.05
C GLY A 644 5.58 1.42 26.40
N SER A 645 4.68 1.64 25.45
CA SER A 645 4.69 2.82 24.60
C SER A 645 4.16 4.05 25.33
N GLN A 646 4.73 5.20 25.00
CA GLN A 646 4.17 6.50 25.34
C GLN A 646 3.46 7.07 24.09
N PRO A 647 2.16 7.43 24.18
CA PRO A 647 1.33 7.52 25.38
C PRO A 647 0.83 6.16 25.87
N GLN A 648 0.56 6.07 27.18
CA GLN A 648 0.04 4.85 27.81
C GLN A 648 -1.28 4.41 27.15
N ALA A 649 -1.38 3.11 26.85
CA ALA A 649 -2.58 2.53 26.27
C ALA A 649 -3.82 2.77 27.14
N LEU A 650 -4.95 2.99 26.46
CA LEU A 650 -6.22 3.21 27.14
C LEU A 650 -6.82 1.87 27.58
N SER A 651 -7.39 1.85 28.79
CA SER A 651 -8.07 0.67 29.32
C SER A 651 -9.52 0.61 28.88
N HIS A 652 -10.07 -0.61 28.85
CA HIS A 652 -11.51 -0.82 28.60
C HIS A 652 -12.38 -0.04 29.59
N VAL A 653 -11.94 0.11 30.85
CA VAL A 653 -12.67 0.89 31.87
C VAL A 653 -12.80 2.36 31.45
N ARG A 654 -11.73 2.95 30.91
CA ARG A 654 -11.78 4.34 30.41
C ARG A 654 -12.67 4.47 29.19
N TYR A 655 -12.68 3.49 28.30
CA TYR A 655 -13.58 3.45 27.16
C TYR A 655 -15.05 3.45 27.60
N VAL A 656 -15.41 2.55 28.52
CA VAL A 656 -16.77 2.45 29.08
C VAL A 656 -17.18 3.77 29.73
N ALA A 657 -16.31 4.36 30.55
CA ALA A 657 -16.59 5.62 31.23
C ALA A 657 -16.80 6.78 30.22
N ALA A 658 -15.93 6.88 29.22
CA ALA A 658 -15.99 7.94 28.21
C ALA A 658 -17.18 7.80 27.25
N CYS A 659 -17.57 6.58 26.88
CA CYS A 659 -18.55 6.35 25.82
C CYS A 659 -19.97 6.09 26.33
N ARG A 660 -20.12 5.56 27.54
CA ARG A 660 -21.44 5.22 28.09
C ARG A 660 -22.02 6.32 28.99
N GLY A 661 -21.32 7.46 29.14
CA GLY A 661 -21.73 8.50 30.07
C GLY A 661 -21.70 8.05 31.53
N ILE A 662 -21.18 6.85 31.80
CA ILE A 662 -20.83 6.39 33.15
C ILE A 662 -19.48 7.01 33.49
N LEU A 663 -19.40 8.35 33.47
CA LEU A 663 -18.76 8.95 34.61
C LEU A 663 -19.57 8.41 35.79
N PRO A 664 -18.95 7.75 36.79
CA PRO A 664 -19.64 7.66 38.05
C PRO A 664 -20.14 9.09 38.34
N SER A 665 -21.38 9.28 38.82
CA SER A 665 -21.73 10.61 39.35
C SER A 665 -20.58 11.07 40.25
N ALA A 666 -20.32 12.38 40.38
CA ALA A 666 -19.24 12.84 41.24
C ALA A 666 -19.25 12.09 42.59
N GLU A 667 -20.45 11.80 43.11
CA GLU A 667 -20.71 10.90 44.24
C GLU A 667 -20.23 9.45 44.04
N GLN A 668 -20.55 8.74 42.96
CA GLN A 668 -20.06 7.37 42.72
C GLN A 668 -18.54 7.30 42.49
N ALA A 669 -17.91 8.39 42.03
CA ALA A 669 -16.47 8.47 41.83
C ALA A 669 -15.78 8.74 43.17
N LEU A 670 -16.36 9.65 43.96
CA LEU A 670 -15.97 9.93 45.35
C LEU A 670 -16.17 8.70 46.24
N GLU A 671 -17.23 7.91 46.04
CA GLU A 671 -17.50 6.70 46.83
C GLU A 671 -16.53 5.56 46.48
N ARG A 672 -16.10 5.45 45.22
CA ARG A 672 -15.03 4.51 44.83
C ARG A 672 -13.66 4.95 45.36
N LEU A 673 -13.34 6.24 45.27
CA LEU A 673 -12.12 6.81 45.87
C LEU A 673 -12.11 6.65 47.39
N ARG A 674 -13.27 6.78 48.03
CA ARG A 674 -13.46 6.52 49.45
C ARG A 674 -13.23 5.04 49.78
N MET A 675 -13.80 4.12 49.01
CA MET A 675 -13.57 2.68 49.20
C MET A 675 -12.10 2.27 48.99
N ASP A 676 -11.41 2.88 48.03
CA ASP A 676 -9.98 2.64 47.80
C ASP A 676 -9.12 3.26 48.92
N ALA A 677 -9.49 4.44 49.44
CA ALA A 677 -8.84 5.07 50.60
C ALA A 677 -9.05 4.27 51.89
N GLU A 678 -10.23 3.69 52.08
CA GLU A 678 -10.60 2.86 53.23
C GLU A 678 -9.86 1.51 53.20
N GLN A 679 -9.69 0.90 52.02
CA GLN A 679 -8.86 -0.30 51.84
C GLN A 679 -7.37 -0.04 52.06
N GLN A 680 -6.90 1.18 51.81
CA GLN A 680 -5.50 1.58 51.97
C GLN A 680 -5.20 2.21 53.35
N GLY A 681 -6.24 2.51 54.15
CA GLY A 681 -6.12 3.14 55.47
C GLY A 681 -5.70 4.61 55.44
N ASP A 682 -5.99 5.34 54.35
CA ASP A 682 -5.61 6.75 54.18
C ASP A 682 -6.69 7.71 54.69
N ALA A 683 -6.64 8.00 55.99
CA ALA A 683 -7.64 8.81 56.69
C ALA A 683 -7.70 10.28 56.23
N ASP A 684 -6.61 10.82 55.66
CA ASP A 684 -6.56 12.22 55.20
C ASP A 684 -7.26 12.39 53.84
N LEU A 685 -7.16 11.38 52.97
CA LEU A 685 -7.90 11.33 51.71
C LEU A 685 -9.40 11.14 51.97
N GLU A 686 -9.78 10.30 52.93
CA GLU A 686 -11.17 10.05 53.30
C GLU A 686 -11.88 11.32 53.82
N LYS A 687 -11.17 12.11 54.63
CA LYS A 687 -11.67 13.38 55.20
C LYS A 687 -11.83 14.47 54.14
N SER A 688 -10.94 14.49 53.14
CA SER A 688 -10.98 15.44 52.02
C SER A 688 -12.14 15.15 51.06
N ILE A 689 -12.50 13.88 50.90
CA ILE A 689 -13.64 13.42 50.09
C ILE A 689 -14.97 13.81 50.74
N ALA A 690 -15.09 13.71 52.06
CA ALA A 690 -16.30 14.08 52.80
C ALA A 690 -16.65 15.58 52.70
N LEU A 691 -15.63 16.45 52.69
CA LEU A 691 -15.79 17.90 52.55
C LEU A 691 -16.29 18.34 51.16
N LEU A 692 -16.08 17.52 50.13
CA LEU A 692 -16.49 17.81 48.76
C LEU A 692 -17.96 17.43 48.48
N LEU A 693 -18.63 16.73 49.40
CA LEU A 693 -20.02 16.26 49.26
C LEU A 693 -21.06 17.23 49.85
N GLU A 694 -20.67 18.39 50.38
CA GLU A 694 -21.60 19.42 50.88
C GLU A 694 -21.97 20.43 49.76
N GLU A 695 -23.25 20.47 49.36
CA GLU A 695 -23.76 21.32 48.27
C GLU A 695 -23.94 22.81 48.63
N PRO A 696 -23.80 23.75 47.66
CA PRO A 696 -24.47 25.06 47.70
C PRO A 696 -25.59 25.22 46.66
N SER A 697 -26.65 25.92 47.09
CA SER A 697 -27.92 26.28 46.43
C SER A 697 -27.83 26.96 45.04
N PRO A 698 -28.85 26.84 44.16
CA PRO A 698 -28.86 27.40 42.81
C PRO A 698 -29.59 28.76 42.70
N GLU A 699 -29.16 29.63 41.78
CA GLU A 699 -30.01 30.56 41.00
C GLU A 699 -29.18 31.26 39.91
N VAL A 700 -29.68 31.30 38.65
CA VAL A 700 -29.73 32.46 37.72
C VAL A 700 -30.21 32.03 36.32
N ASP A 701 -31.01 32.91 35.73
CA ASP A 701 -32.00 32.83 34.63
C ASP A 701 -31.41 32.85 33.19
N THR A 702 -32.12 32.25 32.22
CA THR A 702 -31.69 32.00 30.82
C THR A 702 -32.75 32.43 29.78
N THR A 703 -32.90 33.74 29.56
CA THR A 703 -33.91 34.25 28.61
C THR A 703 -33.37 35.11 27.45
N GLU A 704 -32.09 35.52 27.46
CA GLU A 704 -31.54 36.37 26.38
C GLU A 704 -30.88 35.60 25.22
N THR A 705 -30.44 34.36 25.46
CA THR A 705 -29.70 33.55 24.46
C THR A 705 -30.61 32.92 23.39
N LEU A 706 -31.90 32.72 23.70
CA LEU A 706 -32.86 32.03 22.82
C LEU A 706 -33.41 32.90 21.67
N HIS A 707 -33.21 34.22 21.71
CA HIS A 707 -33.68 35.13 20.67
C HIS A 707 -32.74 35.20 19.45
N ASN A 708 -31.42 35.09 19.68
CA ASN A 708 -30.42 35.21 18.60
C ASN A 708 -30.32 33.95 17.73
N ILE A 709 -30.66 32.77 18.28
CA ILE A 709 -30.59 31.48 17.58
C ILE A 709 -31.72 31.34 16.52
N ARG A 710 -32.85 32.06 16.67
CA ARG A 710 -33.97 32.01 15.71
C ARG A 710 -33.73 32.78 14.41
N GLN A 711 -32.75 33.69 14.36
CA GLN A 711 -32.48 34.53 13.18
C GLN A 711 -31.56 33.85 12.16
N GLU A 712 -30.70 32.92 12.56
CA GLU A 712 -29.78 32.21 11.65
C GLU A 712 -30.41 30.98 10.95
N LEU A 713 -31.65 30.62 11.32
CA LEU A 713 -32.37 29.44 10.82
C LEU A 713 -32.97 29.58 9.40
N LYS A 714 -32.58 30.57 8.60
CA LYS A 714 -33.20 30.85 7.28
C LYS A 714 -32.38 30.56 6.03
N GLN A 715 -31.14 30.04 6.09
CA GLN A 715 -30.32 29.89 4.87
C GLN A 715 -29.63 28.54 4.60
N GLY A 716 -29.89 27.46 5.35
CA GLY A 716 -29.19 26.19 5.15
C GLY A 716 -29.98 25.10 4.43
N ALA A 717 -30.33 25.27 3.16
CA ALA A 717 -30.91 24.20 2.33
C ALA A 717 -30.00 23.90 1.13
N LYS A 718 -29.78 22.60 0.87
CA LYS A 718 -28.92 21.96 -0.16
C LYS A 718 -27.47 21.80 0.35
N LEU A 719 -26.81 20.64 0.37
CA LEU A 719 -26.84 19.48 -0.54
C LEU A 719 -26.28 18.23 0.17
N TRP A 720 -26.76 17.09 -0.29
CA TRP A 720 -26.34 15.74 0.06
C TRP A 720 -25.55 15.13 -1.10
N THR A 721 -24.30 14.73 -0.85
CA THR A 721 -23.53 13.86 -1.75
C THR A 721 -22.76 12.77 -0.98
N ALA A 722 -22.82 12.78 0.36
CA ALA A 722 -22.23 11.75 1.23
C ALA A 722 -23.21 10.60 1.58
N LEU A 723 -24.49 10.72 1.20
CA LEU A 723 -25.52 9.74 1.52
C LEU A 723 -25.49 8.52 0.60
N ASP A 724 -24.95 8.64 -0.62
CA ASP A 724 -25.00 7.58 -1.63
C ASP A 724 -24.24 6.32 -1.22
N HIS A 725 -23.09 6.47 -0.55
CA HIS A 725 -22.30 5.32 -0.07
C HIS A 725 -22.91 4.65 1.17
N MET A 726 -23.66 5.41 1.99
CA MET A 726 -24.39 4.85 3.13
C MET A 726 -25.71 4.19 2.71
N LEU A 727 -26.35 4.67 1.63
CA LEU A 727 -27.58 4.09 1.09
C LEU A 727 -27.32 2.79 0.31
N GLU A 728 -26.16 2.62 -0.34
CA GLU A 728 -25.76 1.34 -0.94
C GLU A 728 -25.57 0.23 0.11
N ILE A 729 -25.04 0.56 1.29
CA ILE A 729 -24.88 -0.39 2.41
C ILE A 729 -26.23 -0.73 3.07
N LEU A 730 -27.21 0.18 2.99
CA LEU A 730 -28.55 0.02 3.56
C LEU A 730 -29.60 -0.47 2.56
N ALA A 731 -29.23 -0.66 1.29
CA ALA A 731 -30.13 -0.97 0.18
C ALA A 731 -30.97 -2.26 0.29
N PRO A 732 -30.60 -3.32 1.04
CA PRO A 732 -31.46 -4.51 1.10
C PRO A 732 -32.43 -4.43 2.29
N ARG A 733 -33.17 -3.33 2.45
CA ARG A 733 -34.30 -3.28 3.38
C ARG A 733 -35.48 -2.54 2.78
N LYS A 734 -36.58 -3.28 2.59
CA LYS A 734 -37.90 -2.68 2.36
C LYS A 734 -38.34 -1.99 3.64
N GLY A 735 -38.82 -0.75 3.52
CA GLY A 735 -39.60 -0.13 4.60
C GLY A 735 -40.88 -0.91 4.90
N PRO A 736 -41.58 -0.60 6.00
CA PRO A 736 -42.81 -1.28 6.41
C PRO A 736 -43.91 -1.30 5.34
N ASP A 737 -43.81 -0.44 4.31
CA ASP A 737 -44.83 -0.26 3.27
C ASP A 737 -44.44 -0.91 1.92
N GLY A 738 -43.27 -1.56 1.84
CA GLY A 738 -42.89 -2.40 0.69
C GLY A 738 -42.46 -1.70 -0.61
N LYS A 739 -42.36 -0.37 -0.67
CA LYS A 739 -41.94 0.38 -1.89
C LYS A 739 -40.43 0.70 -1.93
N PRO A 740 -39.77 0.63 -3.10
CA PRO A 740 -38.39 1.07 -3.28
C PRO A 740 -38.28 2.61 -3.43
N LEU A 741 -37.20 3.18 -2.93
CA LEU A 741 -37.00 4.62 -2.71
C LEU A 741 -36.49 5.40 -3.96
N VAL A 742 -36.78 4.96 -5.19
CA VAL A 742 -35.98 5.31 -6.39
C VAL A 742 -36.62 6.38 -7.32
N ASP A 743 -37.92 6.66 -7.25
CA ASP A 743 -38.57 7.48 -8.30
C ASP A 743 -38.33 9.00 -8.20
N GLY A 744 -37.79 9.52 -7.09
CA GLY A 744 -37.46 10.96 -6.94
C GLY A 744 -36.10 11.39 -7.52
N VAL A 745 -35.27 10.43 -7.96
CA VAL A 745 -33.85 10.65 -8.28
C VAL A 745 -33.62 11.14 -9.72
N ASN A 746 -34.52 10.82 -10.66
CA ASN A 746 -34.32 11.11 -12.08
C ASN A 746 -34.65 12.56 -12.49
N ASP A 747 -35.54 13.25 -11.79
CA ASP A 747 -35.92 14.64 -12.11
C ASP A 747 -34.83 15.65 -11.69
N LEU A 748 -34.02 15.32 -10.69
CA LEU A 748 -32.92 16.16 -10.18
C LEU A 748 -31.63 16.02 -11.01
N ARG A 749 -31.42 14.87 -11.65
CA ARG A 749 -30.29 14.59 -12.54
C ARG A 749 -30.27 15.52 -13.76
N ASN A 750 -31.44 15.91 -14.28
CA ASN A 750 -31.57 16.73 -15.47
C ASN A 750 -31.30 18.23 -15.24
N ALA A 751 -31.36 18.70 -13.99
CA ALA A 751 -31.10 20.10 -13.63
C ALA A 751 -29.61 20.42 -13.41
N PHE A 752 -28.75 19.39 -13.31
CA PHE A 752 -27.34 19.54 -12.93
C PHE A 752 -26.40 19.84 -14.12
N HIS A 753 -26.85 19.68 -15.37
CA HIS A 753 -25.98 19.81 -16.56
C HIS A 753 -25.80 21.23 -17.13
N SER A 754 -26.40 22.27 -16.54
CA SER A 754 -26.29 23.62 -17.08
C SER A 754 -25.37 24.53 -16.25
N GLY A 755 -24.07 24.52 -16.60
CA GLY A 755 -23.18 25.67 -16.41
C GLY A 755 -21.92 25.39 -15.59
N PHE A 756 -20.75 25.40 -16.25
CA PHE A 756 -19.52 26.13 -15.85
C PHE A 756 -18.33 25.79 -16.77
N ILE A 757 -17.66 26.82 -17.31
CA ILE A 757 -16.23 26.93 -17.73
C ILE A 757 -15.88 28.42 -17.46
N ASP A 758 -14.76 28.83 -16.85
CA ASP A 758 -13.36 28.62 -17.28
C ASP A 758 -12.35 28.69 -16.12
N ALA A 759 -11.27 27.93 -16.26
CA ALA A 759 -10.12 27.89 -15.37
C ALA A 759 -8.84 27.88 -16.22
N SER A 760 -8.50 29.03 -16.78
CA SER A 760 -7.18 29.31 -17.33
C SER A 760 -6.41 30.20 -16.37
N GLU A 761 -5.11 29.93 -16.23
CA GLU A 761 -4.09 30.64 -15.43
C GLU A 761 -3.81 30.07 -14.04
N LEU A 762 -2.98 29.03 -13.99
CA LEU A 762 -1.77 29.05 -13.15
C LEU A 762 -0.74 28.05 -13.72
N GLU A 763 0.28 28.59 -14.39
CA GLU A 763 1.36 27.82 -15.01
C GLU A 763 2.38 27.29 -13.99
N TYR A 764 2.65 25.98 -14.13
CA TYR A 764 3.96 25.36 -14.31
C TYR A 764 5.03 25.49 -13.19
N ASN A 765 4.96 24.51 -12.26
CA ASN A 765 6.04 23.85 -11.48
C ASN A 765 5.67 23.54 -10.01
N SER A 766 4.40 23.20 -9.76
CA SER A 766 4.01 22.43 -8.57
C SER A 766 3.09 21.29 -8.99
N SER A 767 3.72 20.13 -9.13
CA SER A 767 3.21 18.76 -9.30
C SER A 767 1.68 18.57 -9.23
N LEU A 768 1.15 17.83 -10.21
CA LEU A 768 -0.21 17.24 -10.25
C LEU A 768 -0.66 16.64 -8.88
N LEU A 769 0.31 16.20 -8.08
CA LEU A 769 0.16 15.64 -6.74
C LEU A 769 -0.15 16.70 -5.66
N TYR A 770 0.43 17.90 -5.73
CA TYR A 770 0.03 19.04 -4.90
C TYR A 770 -1.40 19.45 -5.24
N GLN A 771 -1.75 19.50 -6.53
CA GLN A 771 -3.12 19.79 -6.97
C GLN A 771 -4.13 18.73 -6.50
N ARG A 772 -3.74 17.44 -6.51
CA ARG A 772 -4.54 16.33 -5.99
C ARG A 772 -4.73 16.42 -4.47
N HIS A 773 -3.68 16.66 -3.70
CA HIS A 773 -3.80 16.82 -2.24
C HIS A 773 -4.55 18.10 -1.86
N CYS A 774 -4.39 19.20 -2.61
CA CYS A 774 -5.23 20.38 -2.44
C CYS A 774 -6.71 20.08 -2.72
N ARG A 775 -7.01 19.19 -3.68
CA ARG A 775 -8.38 18.72 -3.97
C ARG A 775 -8.91 17.88 -2.79
N GLU A 776 -8.14 16.93 -2.29
CA GLU A 776 -8.50 16.12 -1.11
C GLU A 776 -8.69 16.98 0.15
N ILE A 777 -7.82 17.96 0.40
CA ILE A 777 -7.97 18.92 1.50
C ILE A 777 -9.24 19.75 1.33
N LYS A 778 -9.59 20.17 0.10
CA LYS A 778 -10.85 20.87 -0.17
C LYS A 778 -12.06 19.99 0.10
N GLU A 779 -12.05 18.73 -0.31
CA GLU A 779 -13.14 17.78 0.00
C GLU A 779 -13.24 17.48 1.49
N LEU A 780 -12.11 17.31 2.19
CA LEU A 780 -12.08 17.14 3.64
C LEU A 780 -12.60 18.37 4.39
N LYS A 781 -12.28 19.59 3.92
CA LYS A 781 -12.86 20.83 4.45
C LYS A 781 -14.38 20.86 4.31
N ARG A 782 -14.91 20.40 3.16
CA ARG A 782 -16.36 20.28 2.94
C ARG A 782 -16.99 19.26 3.89
N VAL A 783 -16.34 18.12 4.12
CA VAL A 783 -16.80 17.11 5.09
C VAL A 783 -16.79 17.65 6.52
N CYS A 784 -15.75 18.36 6.94
CA CYS A 784 -15.69 19.00 8.26
C CYS A 784 -16.80 20.04 8.46
N LEU A 785 -17.09 20.85 7.43
CA LEU A 785 -18.19 21.81 7.45
C LEU A 785 -19.55 21.11 7.56
N MET A 786 -19.76 20.06 6.76
CA MET A 786 -20.97 19.23 6.81
C MET A 786 -21.18 18.61 8.19
N ASN A 787 -20.10 18.13 8.81
CA ASN A 787 -20.14 17.54 10.14
C ASN A 787 -20.40 18.56 11.25
N SER A 788 -19.86 19.77 11.16
CA SER A 788 -20.18 20.88 12.07
C SER A 788 -21.68 21.20 12.04
N ILE A 789 -22.27 21.24 10.84
CA ILE A 789 -23.73 21.43 10.65
C ILE A 789 -24.53 20.26 11.26
N LEU A 790 -24.04 19.03 11.12
CA LEU A 790 -24.71 17.83 11.65
C LEU A 790 -24.66 17.78 13.18
N LEU A 791 -23.52 18.13 13.78
CA LEU A 791 -23.35 18.26 15.23
C LEU A 791 -24.26 19.36 15.80
N SER A 792 -24.30 20.53 15.18
CA SER A 792 -25.21 21.61 15.56
C SER A 792 -26.69 21.20 15.49
N ARG A 793 -27.08 20.37 14.51
CA ARG A 793 -28.45 19.83 14.43
C ARG A 793 -28.75 18.76 15.48
N LEU A 794 -27.76 17.98 15.92
CA LEU A 794 -27.94 17.03 17.01
C LEU A 794 -28.16 17.75 18.33
N GLU A 795 -27.38 18.80 18.61
CA GLU A 795 -27.55 19.65 19.80
C GLU A 795 -28.94 20.31 19.83
N ASN A 796 -29.39 20.85 18.69
CA ASN A 796 -30.73 21.45 18.56
C ASN A 796 -31.90 20.47 18.75
N ASN A 797 -31.65 19.16 18.70
CA ASN A 797 -32.67 18.13 18.98
C ASN A 797 -32.61 17.60 20.42
N GLY A 798 -32.01 18.36 21.35
CA GLY A 798 -32.01 18.05 22.78
C GLY A 798 -30.88 17.13 23.23
N TYR A 799 -29.79 17.04 22.47
CA TYR A 799 -28.57 16.35 22.90
C TYR A 799 -27.65 17.34 23.62
N GLU A 800 -27.54 17.24 24.95
CA GLU A 800 -26.59 18.03 25.72
C GLU A 800 -25.17 17.46 25.60
N MET A 801 -24.24 18.24 25.02
CA MET A 801 -22.81 17.92 25.06
C MET A 801 -22.15 18.47 26.34
N PRO A 802 -21.27 17.70 27.01
CA PRO A 802 -20.47 18.18 28.14
C PRO A 802 -19.67 19.45 27.81
N ALA A 803 -19.54 20.37 28.77
CA ALA A 803 -18.95 21.71 28.57
C ALA A 803 -17.50 21.71 28.05
N ASN A 804 -16.72 20.67 28.38
CA ASN A 804 -15.37 20.43 27.90
C ASN A 804 -15.28 19.99 26.41
N GLN A 805 -16.42 19.71 25.76
CA GLN A 805 -16.52 19.38 24.34
C GLN A 805 -17.02 20.55 23.47
N ARG A 806 -17.62 21.60 24.08
CA ARG A 806 -18.07 22.83 23.38
C ARG A 806 -16.92 23.64 22.77
N LEU A 807 -15.72 23.55 23.34
CA LEU A 807 -14.56 24.34 22.90
C LEU A 807 -13.96 23.92 21.55
N VAL A 808 -14.20 22.68 21.11
CA VAL A 808 -13.59 22.12 19.88
C VAL A 808 -14.37 22.49 18.61
N VAL A 809 -15.66 22.82 18.75
CA VAL A 809 -16.53 23.21 17.63
C VAL A 809 -16.41 24.71 17.33
N ALA A 810 -16.11 25.54 18.32
CA ALA A 810 -16.03 27.00 18.19
C ALA A 810 -14.73 27.54 17.57
N THR A 811 -13.68 26.74 17.41
CA THR A 811 -12.40 27.18 16.80
C THR A 811 -12.39 27.09 15.26
N GLY A 812 -13.55 26.91 14.64
CA GLY A 812 -13.74 27.02 13.19
C GLY A 812 -13.84 28.48 12.74
N TYR A 813 -12.69 29.07 12.41
CA TYR A 813 -12.44 30.24 11.56
C TYR A 813 -13.62 31.21 11.29
N ASP A 814 -13.55 32.39 11.91
CA ASP A 814 -14.32 33.59 11.53
C ASP A 814 -13.59 34.31 10.38
N GLU A 815 -14.22 34.39 9.20
CA GLU A 815 -13.66 35.05 8.01
C GLU A 815 -13.67 36.59 8.08
N THR A 816 -14.13 37.21 9.19
CA THR A 816 -14.35 38.66 9.22
C THR A 816 -13.38 39.49 10.07
N ALA A 817 -12.46 38.86 10.82
CA ALA A 817 -11.53 39.62 11.67
C ALA A 817 -10.19 39.93 10.97
N SER A 818 -10.13 41.06 10.26
CA SER A 818 -8.85 41.68 9.92
C SER A 818 -8.15 42.15 11.20
N GLY A 819 -6.98 41.59 11.51
CA GLY A 819 -6.02 42.20 12.43
C GLY A 819 -6.08 41.73 13.89
N ALA A 820 -5.02 40.99 14.25
CA ALA A 820 -4.41 40.85 15.57
C ALA A 820 -5.16 40.08 16.69
N HIS A 821 -4.38 39.18 17.29
CA HIS A 821 -4.57 38.43 18.55
C HIS A 821 -5.56 37.25 18.55
N ILE A 822 -5.00 36.03 18.55
CA ILE A 822 -5.66 34.83 19.10
C ILE A 822 -4.85 34.43 20.35
N HIS A 823 -5.45 34.58 21.53
CA HIS A 823 -4.90 34.12 22.81
C HIS A 823 -5.07 32.60 22.94
N TYR A 824 -4.01 31.89 23.33
CA TYR A 824 -4.11 30.56 23.92
C TYR A 824 -4.01 30.69 25.45
N ILE A 825 -4.98 30.12 26.16
CA ILE A 825 -4.93 29.93 27.61
C ILE A 825 -4.11 28.65 27.88
N THR A 826 -2.88 28.84 28.33
CA THR A 826 -2.10 27.83 29.06
C THR A 826 -2.28 28.08 30.56
N THR A 827 -3.01 27.21 31.26
CA THR A 827 -3.05 27.25 32.73
C THR A 827 -1.89 26.42 33.28
N SER A 828 -0.77 27.10 33.52
CA SER A 828 0.25 26.67 34.49
C SER A 828 0.04 27.52 35.74
N LEU A 829 -0.46 26.95 36.83
CA LEU A 829 -0.46 27.60 38.14
C LEU A 829 0.74 27.09 38.93
N ALA A 830 1.81 27.89 38.86
CA ALA A 830 2.98 27.79 39.72
C ALA A 830 2.79 28.67 40.96
N ALA A 831 3.54 28.30 42.00
CA ALA A 831 3.67 28.96 43.28
C ALA A 831 4.11 30.44 43.20
N VAL A 832 3.95 31.10 44.37
CA VAL A 832 4.48 32.39 44.82
C VAL A 832 3.58 33.61 44.55
N GLY A 833 2.87 34.00 45.60
CA GLY A 833 2.18 35.27 45.70
C GLY A 833 3.09 36.43 46.07
N SER A 834 2.69 37.64 45.67
CA SER A 834 2.44 38.79 46.56
C SER A 834 2.38 40.08 45.73
N SER A 835 1.58 41.03 46.23
CA SER A 835 1.62 42.46 45.92
C SER A 835 0.90 42.95 44.66
N THR A 836 -0.38 43.28 44.86
CA THR A 836 -1.01 44.60 44.59
C THR A 836 -0.32 45.52 43.59
N ASP A 837 -0.96 45.71 42.43
CA ASP A 837 -1.27 47.01 41.78
C ASP A 837 -1.45 46.81 40.26
N ALA A 838 -2.68 46.53 39.84
CA ALA A 838 -3.05 46.59 38.42
C ALA A 838 -4.55 46.95 38.25
N GLU A 839 -5.00 47.98 38.98
CA GLU A 839 -6.28 48.65 38.71
C GLU A 839 -5.98 50.10 38.28
N LYS A 840 -5.29 50.22 37.13
CA LYS A 840 -5.19 51.43 36.29
C LYS A 840 -4.41 51.08 35.01
N ALA A 841 -5.14 51.10 33.89
CA ALA A 841 -4.67 51.04 32.50
C ALA A 841 -4.44 49.64 31.87
N SER A 842 -5.53 48.96 31.50
CA SER A 842 -5.73 48.36 30.17
C SER A 842 -7.13 47.76 30.08
#